data_AF-A0A945S6Q5-F1
#
_entry.id   AF-A0A945S6Q5-F1
#
_cell.length_a   1.000
_cell.length_b   1.000
_cell.length_c   1.000
_cell.angle_alpha   90.00
_cell.angle_beta   90.00
_cell.angle_gamma   90.00
#
_symmetry.space_group_name_H-M   'P 1'
#
loop_
_entity.id
_entity.type
_entity.pdbx_description
1 polymer ?
#
loop_
_entity_poly.entity_id
_entity_poly.type
_entity_poly.pdbx_seq_one_letter_code
_entity_poly.pdbx_strand_id
1 'polypeptide(L)'
;MTRYMRAMLVAIMISGVCKAELSTTEISSIRNALAGDIPGLIARFQLADALDREGIGRSDAKTSGGLGWGESRYLHHYMMCYTVTEDTYWFDKIIDHFDRVINTLSDHDEDGLLSWQDMAYSVGLVDIEAEGPVGDLTLATPNGDRRVYVKRGVELITGHQYRLRFLTDTRAAVSDLTTGKTLGEFDYVAPAVVELVPGTKLRLNGTGRADAQFKINTQAPELCEYQVHDGMVTYPIALFIEHVRTTPAVGERYVAKAQAYLQLLHRHFIMRWERTWIDLPPDAGVYAFTDNPTQRFPGYSLPHNQYLAPARTCLVLGSLTGYEEAELCAERARKMASYFHRNLRLTDEGAYVWYYWDPLPGEHYKRHIEDEGHGTIDIGFAVAAAKRDVVFGPGDLARLARTYVDVMWDGDRQNPRFGKRVDTNEGDRAAWWEWVQLAVADYQVWELGLAAFERSRRATTMIPSMCWLYARTAGMSETDRDLCRANSAKVRELTDAPGLINPSFEVQAPSSDGPAGWRLGIWNPDKSSSAEWVDDAHDGSKAILLTGKGDPVNVWAQNDRTLKVSPPAKLTIAAFYKADEGARPTISVLAHDASGTRVQYNTSPPFAATAEWKPASWEIDINKDARTVSILLRNHAPGRVFWDQAAVEFR
;
A
#
# COMPACT_ATOMS: atom_id res chain seq x y z
N MET A 1 49.60 -20.43 31.99
CA MET A 1 48.32 -21.17 32.12
C MET A 1 47.29 -20.29 32.82
N THR A 2 46.89 -19.14 32.24
CA THR A 2 45.78 -18.26 32.73
C THR A 2 45.58 -17.04 31.81
N ARG A 3 45.23 -17.30 30.55
CA ARG A 3 44.57 -16.32 29.64
C ARG A 3 43.57 -17.02 28.72
N TYR A 4 43.84 -18.28 28.38
CA TYR A 4 42.93 -19.15 27.62
C TYR A 4 41.67 -19.62 28.39
N MET A 5 41.69 -19.71 29.73
CA MET A 5 40.48 -20.10 30.50
C MET A 5 39.46 -18.97 30.69
N ARG A 6 39.84 -17.69 30.52
CA ARG A 6 38.88 -16.57 30.63
C ARG A 6 38.06 -16.38 29.35
N ALA A 7 38.61 -16.70 28.19
CA ALA A 7 37.86 -16.72 26.93
C ALA A 7 36.83 -17.86 26.90
N MET A 8 37.13 -18.99 27.54
CA MET A 8 36.25 -20.15 27.56
C MET A 8 35.12 -20.05 28.61
N LEU A 9 35.33 -19.33 29.72
CA LEU A 9 34.27 -19.09 30.71
C LEU A 9 33.30 -17.94 30.32
N VAL A 10 33.72 -16.97 29.52
CA VAL A 10 32.79 -15.96 28.95
C VAL A 10 31.93 -16.56 27.83
N ALA A 11 32.44 -17.58 27.13
CA ALA A 11 31.65 -18.35 26.16
C ALA A 11 30.59 -19.27 26.79
N ILE A 12 30.69 -19.59 28.09
CA ILE A 12 29.80 -20.54 28.78
C ILE A 12 28.74 -19.82 29.66
N MET A 13 28.81 -18.49 29.81
CA MET A 13 27.81 -17.68 30.55
C MET A 13 26.94 -16.79 29.65
N ILE A 14 27.11 -16.87 28.32
CA ILE A 14 26.21 -16.30 27.30
C ILE A 14 25.52 -17.45 26.54
N SER A 15 25.23 -18.55 27.23
CA SER A 15 24.50 -19.71 26.69
C SER A 15 23.00 -19.63 26.99
N GLY A 16 22.45 -18.41 27.02
CA GLY A 16 21.02 -18.15 26.81
C GLY A 16 20.73 -18.07 25.32
N VAL A 17 20.94 -19.19 24.62
CA VAL A 17 20.44 -19.56 23.28
C VAL A 17 20.17 -18.40 22.30
N CYS A 18 21.21 -17.88 21.65
CA CYS A 18 21.03 -17.34 20.29
C CYS A 18 20.95 -18.54 19.34
N LYS A 19 19.74 -18.98 18.99
CA LYS A 19 19.54 -19.92 17.89
C LYS A 19 19.89 -19.18 16.60
N ALA A 20 21.12 -19.35 16.11
CA ALA A 20 21.57 -18.68 14.89
C ALA A 20 20.96 -19.29 13.62
N GLU A 21 20.48 -20.54 13.70
CA GLU A 21 19.86 -21.27 12.58
C GLU A 21 18.69 -22.12 13.07
N LEU A 22 17.68 -22.27 12.21
CA LEU A 22 16.55 -23.17 12.42
C LEU A 22 17.04 -24.62 12.46
N SER A 23 16.53 -25.42 13.40
CA SER A 23 16.82 -26.84 13.47
C SER A 23 16.21 -27.60 12.29
N THR A 24 16.75 -28.78 11.97
CA THR A 24 16.21 -29.67 10.93
C THR A 24 14.73 -30.01 11.17
N THR A 25 14.31 -30.14 12.42
CA THR A 25 12.91 -30.38 12.80
C THR A 25 12.04 -29.17 12.46
N GLU A 26 12.48 -27.95 12.78
CA GLU A 26 11.74 -26.72 12.46
C GLU A 26 11.61 -26.53 10.95
N ILE A 27 12.69 -26.73 10.20
CA ILE A 27 12.67 -26.69 8.72
C ILE A 27 11.69 -27.74 8.17
N SER A 28 11.64 -28.93 8.77
CA SER A 28 10.69 -29.98 8.35
C SER A 28 9.24 -29.60 8.65
N SER A 29 8.98 -28.93 9.78
CA SER A 29 7.65 -28.39 10.10
C SER A 29 7.21 -27.30 9.12
N ILE A 30 8.11 -26.39 8.73
CA ILE A 30 7.85 -25.39 7.69
C ILE A 30 7.48 -26.08 6.38
N ARG A 31 8.28 -27.09 5.98
CA ARG A 31 8.03 -27.86 4.76
C ARG A 31 6.64 -28.49 4.78
N ASN A 32 6.30 -29.19 5.86
CA ASN A 32 5.01 -29.88 5.99
C ASN A 32 3.80 -28.93 6.03
N ALA A 33 3.99 -27.66 6.39
CA ALA A 33 2.90 -26.70 6.49
C ALA A 33 2.37 -26.20 5.13
N LEU A 34 3.25 -26.04 4.14
CA LEU A 34 2.86 -25.45 2.83
C LEU A 34 3.37 -26.22 1.59
N ALA A 35 4.13 -27.31 1.74
CA ALA A 35 4.59 -28.10 0.60
C ALA A 35 3.41 -28.58 -0.26
N GLY A 36 3.54 -28.46 -1.58
CA GLY A 36 2.47 -28.76 -2.54
C GLY A 36 1.40 -27.67 -2.68
N ASP A 37 1.19 -26.84 -1.66
CA ASP A 37 0.21 -25.74 -1.71
C ASP A 37 0.78 -24.50 -2.42
N ILE A 38 2.11 -24.29 -2.39
CA ILE A 38 2.77 -23.07 -2.91
C ILE A 38 2.34 -22.75 -4.35
N PRO A 39 2.35 -23.68 -5.33
CA PRO A 39 1.94 -23.35 -6.70
C PRO A 39 0.49 -22.88 -6.82
N GLY A 40 -0.41 -23.42 -6.00
CA GLY A 40 -1.82 -22.99 -5.95
C GLY A 40 -1.97 -21.62 -5.28
N LEU A 41 -1.21 -21.36 -4.22
CA LEU A 41 -1.20 -20.06 -3.54
C LEU A 41 -0.70 -18.95 -4.46
N ILE A 42 0.43 -19.16 -5.15
CA ILE A 42 0.97 -18.19 -6.12
C ILE A 42 -0.05 -17.89 -7.22
N ALA A 43 -0.68 -18.92 -7.79
CA ALA A 43 -1.72 -18.74 -8.81
C ALA A 43 -2.93 -17.96 -8.27
N ARG A 44 -3.34 -18.22 -7.02
CA ARG A 44 -4.42 -17.48 -6.34
C ARG A 44 -4.05 -16.01 -6.14
N PHE A 45 -2.81 -15.70 -5.77
CA PHE A 45 -2.33 -14.32 -5.69
C PHE A 45 -2.31 -13.65 -7.06
N GLN A 46 -1.77 -14.32 -8.09
CA GLN A 46 -1.72 -13.79 -9.44
C GLN A 46 -3.12 -13.49 -10.00
N LEU A 47 -4.09 -14.37 -9.77
CA LEU A 47 -5.47 -14.12 -10.16
C LEU A 47 -6.07 -12.94 -9.39
N ALA A 48 -5.78 -12.82 -8.10
CA ALA A 48 -6.27 -11.70 -7.28
C ALA A 48 -5.70 -10.36 -7.76
N ASP A 49 -4.40 -10.35 -8.08
CA ASP A 49 -3.71 -9.19 -8.65
C ASP A 49 -4.33 -8.80 -10.00
N ALA A 50 -4.48 -9.76 -10.93
CA ALA A 50 -5.05 -9.50 -12.25
C ALA A 50 -6.51 -9.02 -12.20
N LEU A 51 -7.28 -9.45 -11.19
CA LEU A 51 -8.66 -8.99 -10.98
C LEU A 51 -8.72 -7.61 -10.29
N ASP A 52 -7.75 -7.25 -9.45
CA ASP A 52 -7.71 -5.93 -8.81
C ASP A 52 -7.26 -4.87 -9.80
N ARG A 53 -8.19 -4.00 -10.22
CA ARG A 53 -7.94 -2.94 -11.22
C ARG A 53 -7.21 -3.48 -12.45
N GLU A 54 -7.62 -4.64 -12.95
CA GLU A 54 -7.03 -5.27 -14.15
C GLU A 54 -5.50 -5.48 -14.04
N GLY A 55 -5.01 -5.70 -12.83
CA GLY A 55 -3.60 -5.92 -12.57
C GLY A 55 -2.73 -4.68 -12.74
N ILE A 56 -3.25 -3.45 -12.76
CA ILE A 56 -2.38 -2.26 -12.76
C ILE A 56 -1.96 -1.82 -11.36
N GLY A 57 -2.46 -2.47 -10.30
CA GLY A 57 -2.15 -2.11 -8.91
C GLY A 57 -2.52 -0.66 -8.61
N ARG A 58 -1.55 0.14 -8.18
CA ARG A 58 -1.66 1.59 -7.94
C ARG A 58 -0.62 2.37 -8.75
N SER A 59 -0.06 1.78 -9.81
CA SER A 59 0.98 2.37 -10.67
C SER A 59 0.55 3.63 -11.44
N ASP A 60 -0.75 3.95 -11.42
CA ASP A 60 -1.32 5.17 -12.00
C ASP A 60 -1.55 6.30 -10.96
N ALA A 61 -1.17 6.08 -9.70
CA ALA A 61 -1.32 7.05 -8.63
C ALA A 61 -0.60 8.37 -8.96
N LYS A 62 -1.23 9.48 -8.59
CA LYS A 62 -0.76 10.85 -8.90
C LYS A 62 0.05 11.50 -7.80
N THR A 63 0.12 10.89 -6.62
CA THR A 63 0.88 11.41 -5.48
C THR A 63 1.97 10.45 -5.07
N SER A 64 3.07 10.96 -4.54
CA SER A 64 4.17 10.12 -4.04
C SER A 64 3.70 9.21 -2.91
N GLY A 65 2.76 9.62 -2.06
CA GLY A 65 2.19 8.73 -1.04
C GLY A 65 1.36 7.60 -1.63
N GLY A 66 0.63 7.84 -2.72
CA GLY A 66 -0.09 6.79 -3.43
C GLY A 66 0.85 5.74 -4.04
N LEU A 67 1.98 6.18 -4.56
CA LEU A 67 3.03 5.30 -5.09
C LEU A 67 3.81 4.59 -3.96
N GLY A 68 4.28 5.34 -2.96
CA GLY A 68 5.10 4.86 -1.86
C GLY A 68 4.37 3.93 -0.90
N TRP A 69 3.09 4.17 -0.59
CA TRP A 69 2.31 3.29 0.30
C TRP A 69 1.44 2.28 -0.42
N GLY A 70 1.01 2.60 -1.64
CA GLY A 70 0.14 1.75 -2.46
C GLY A 70 0.94 0.85 -3.40
N GLU A 71 1.62 1.46 -4.36
CA GLU A 71 2.24 0.73 -5.48
C GLU A 71 3.49 -0.07 -5.08
N SER A 72 4.32 0.48 -4.20
CA SER A 72 5.55 -0.18 -3.70
C SER A 72 5.30 -1.60 -3.20
N ARG A 73 4.14 -1.84 -2.58
CA ARG A 73 3.74 -3.16 -2.08
C ARG A 73 3.58 -4.17 -3.21
N TYR A 74 2.96 -3.80 -4.32
CA TYR A 74 2.81 -4.68 -5.49
C TYR A 74 4.19 -4.99 -6.08
N LEU A 75 5.02 -3.97 -6.32
CA LEU A 75 6.37 -4.15 -6.84
C LEU A 75 7.21 -5.10 -5.96
N HIS A 76 7.13 -4.97 -4.63
CA HIS A 76 7.86 -5.85 -3.73
C HIS A 76 7.27 -7.27 -3.69
N HIS A 77 5.95 -7.41 -3.69
CA HIS A 77 5.32 -8.73 -3.81
C HIS A 77 5.71 -9.43 -5.12
N TYR A 78 5.86 -8.71 -6.24
CA TYR A 78 6.34 -9.29 -7.50
C TYR A 78 7.77 -9.79 -7.38
N MET A 79 8.67 -9.05 -6.72
CA MET A 79 10.03 -9.53 -6.45
C MET A 79 10.05 -10.77 -5.54
N MET A 80 9.15 -10.82 -4.55
CA MET A 80 8.98 -12.01 -3.70
C MET A 80 8.53 -13.21 -4.51
N CYS A 81 7.49 -13.04 -5.33
CA CYS A 81 6.99 -14.10 -6.20
C CYS A 81 8.05 -14.56 -7.20
N TYR A 82 8.81 -13.64 -7.82
CA TYR A 82 9.93 -14.01 -8.70
C TYR A 82 10.96 -14.87 -7.96
N THR A 83 11.34 -14.50 -6.73
CA THR A 83 12.30 -15.27 -5.94
C THR A 83 11.79 -16.71 -5.68
N VAL A 84 10.48 -16.86 -5.48
CA VAL A 84 9.83 -18.17 -5.25
C VAL A 84 9.75 -19.00 -6.53
N THR A 85 9.40 -18.38 -7.67
CA THR A 85 9.00 -19.12 -8.88
C THR A 85 10.05 -19.15 -9.98
N GLU A 86 10.96 -18.17 -9.99
CA GLU A 86 11.84 -17.84 -11.11
C GLU A 86 11.09 -17.61 -12.44
N ASP A 87 9.81 -17.22 -12.36
CA ASP A 87 8.98 -16.91 -13.51
C ASP A 87 9.14 -15.44 -13.93
N THR A 88 9.62 -15.20 -15.16
CA THR A 88 9.82 -13.86 -15.71
C THR A 88 8.52 -13.07 -15.90
N TYR A 89 7.34 -13.70 -15.79
CA TYR A 89 6.07 -12.99 -15.66
C TYR A 89 6.14 -11.88 -14.60
N TRP A 90 6.76 -12.14 -13.45
CA TRP A 90 6.87 -11.16 -12.36
C TRP A 90 7.81 -10.00 -12.72
N PHE A 91 8.81 -10.23 -13.56
CA PHE A 91 9.64 -9.16 -14.12
C PHE A 91 8.88 -8.31 -15.14
N ASP A 92 8.05 -8.92 -15.99
CA ASP A 92 7.17 -8.17 -16.89
C ASP A 92 6.21 -7.28 -16.09
N LYS A 93 5.66 -7.78 -14.99
CA LYS A 93 4.83 -6.99 -14.07
C LYS A 93 5.58 -5.82 -13.45
N ILE A 94 6.81 -6.01 -12.99
CA ILE A 94 7.64 -4.92 -12.46
C ILE A 94 7.90 -3.87 -13.54
N ILE A 95 8.26 -4.28 -14.75
CA ILE A 95 8.53 -3.36 -15.86
C ILE A 95 7.27 -2.57 -16.21
N ASP A 96 6.14 -3.25 -16.42
CA ASP A 96 4.88 -2.62 -16.82
C ASP A 96 4.42 -1.60 -15.78
N HIS A 97 4.54 -1.94 -14.50
CA HIS A 97 4.18 -1.05 -13.40
C HIS A 97 5.15 0.12 -13.27
N PHE A 98 6.45 -0.17 -13.20
CA PHE A 98 7.44 0.88 -12.99
C PHE A 98 7.55 1.83 -14.18
N ASP A 99 7.38 1.35 -15.42
CA ASP A 99 7.28 2.21 -16.60
C ASP A 99 6.10 3.19 -16.50
N ARG A 100 4.95 2.79 -15.94
CA ARG A 100 3.84 3.72 -15.67
C ARG A 100 4.17 4.73 -14.57
N VAL A 101 4.87 4.26 -13.53
CA VAL A 101 5.28 5.09 -12.39
C VAL A 101 6.32 6.15 -12.79
N ILE A 102 7.30 5.82 -13.62
CA ILE A 102 8.29 6.81 -14.10
C ILE A 102 7.66 7.85 -15.03
N ASN A 103 6.54 7.54 -15.69
CA ASN A 103 5.83 8.51 -16.54
C ASN A 103 5.10 9.60 -15.73
N THR A 104 5.06 9.49 -14.39
CA THR A 104 4.49 10.53 -13.50
C THR A 104 5.54 11.39 -12.84
N LEU A 105 6.82 11.17 -13.15
CA LEU A 105 7.93 11.98 -12.65
C LEU A 105 7.92 13.40 -13.23
N SER A 106 8.31 14.36 -12.41
CA SER A 106 8.44 15.77 -12.83
C SER A 106 9.55 16.50 -12.08
N ASP A 107 10.08 17.56 -12.69
CA ASP A 107 11.01 18.51 -12.10
C ASP A 107 10.21 19.74 -11.67
N HIS A 108 9.95 19.85 -10.37
CA HIS A 108 9.03 20.85 -9.83
C HIS A 108 9.75 22.00 -9.14
N ASP A 109 10.95 21.76 -8.64
CA ASP A 109 11.86 22.73 -8.03
C ASP A 109 12.86 23.31 -9.04
N GLU A 110 12.77 22.90 -10.32
CA GLU A 110 13.60 23.35 -11.44
C GLU A 110 15.10 23.08 -11.20
N ASP A 111 15.42 22.00 -10.50
CA ASP A 111 16.78 21.60 -10.13
C ASP A 111 17.42 20.62 -11.12
N GLY A 112 16.66 20.20 -12.15
CA GLY A 112 17.08 19.23 -13.17
C GLY A 112 16.98 17.76 -12.73
N LEU A 113 16.38 17.49 -11.55
CA LEU A 113 16.15 16.17 -10.99
C LEU A 113 14.64 15.90 -10.95
N LEU A 114 14.23 14.65 -11.22
CA LEU A 114 12.82 14.28 -11.35
C LEU A 114 12.33 13.56 -10.09
N SER A 115 11.22 13.96 -9.48
CA SER A 115 10.66 13.31 -8.28
C SER A 115 9.15 13.10 -8.38
N TRP A 116 8.60 12.42 -7.37
CA TRP A 116 7.19 12.43 -7.07
C TRP A 116 6.89 13.31 -5.86
N GLN A 117 5.71 13.92 -5.84
CA GLN A 117 5.32 14.84 -4.76
C GLN A 117 3.97 14.48 -4.15
N ASP A 118 3.74 14.96 -2.92
CA ASP A 118 2.47 14.81 -2.23
C ASP A 118 2.17 16.06 -1.40
N MET A 119 0.92 16.52 -1.44
CA MET A 119 0.44 17.62 -0.61
C MET A 119 -0.26 17.10 0.66
N ALA A 120 -0.66 15.83 0.71
CA ALA A 120 -1.41 15.27 1.83
C ALA A 120 -0.63 15.23 3.16
N TYR A 121 0.69 15.41 3.08
CA TYR A 121 1.62 15.37 4.22
C TYR A 121 2.28 16.73 4.51
N SER A 122 2.07 17.74 3.65
CA SER A 122 2.55 19.11 3.88
C SER A 122 1.59 19.88 4.81
N VAL A 123 2.02 21.05 5.26
CA VAL A 123 1.31 21.89 6.24
C VAL A 123 1.10 23.30 5.71
N GLY A 124 -0.03 23.91 6.06
CA GLY A 124 -0.26 25.33 5.81
C GLY A 124 0.48 26.18 6.83
N LEU A 125 0.85 27.41 6.46
CA LEU A 125 1.47 28.36 7.38
C LEU A 125 0.50 29.46 7.75
N VAL A 126 0.56 29.90 8.99
CA VAL A 126 -0.25 30.99 9.54
C VAL A 126 0.64 31.91 10.35
N ASP A 127 0.81 33.12 9.83
CA ASP A 127 1.51 34.21 10.51
C ASP A 127 0.49 35.22 11.04
N ILE A 128 0.69 35.63 12.28
CA ILE A 128 -0.24 36.50 12.99
C ILE A 128 0.52 37.74 13.43
N GLU A 129 -0.01 38.90 13.07
CA GLU A 129 0.56 40.20 13.38
C GLU A 129 -0.50 41.09 14.02
N ALA A 130 -0.13 41.79 15.10
CA ALA A 130 -0.99 42.82 15.68
C ALA A 130 -0.93 44.10 14.82
N GLU A 131 -2.08 44.59 14.37
CA GLU A 131 -2.19 45.86 13.65
C GLU A 131 -2.46 47.00 14.65
N GLY A 132 -1.39 47.49 15.29
CA GLY A 132 -1.45 48.56 16.29
C GLY A 132 -1.58 48.07 17.75
N PRO A 133 -1.99 48.94 18.69
CA PRO A 133 -2.02 48.58 20.12
C PRO A 133 -3.12 47.57 20.45
N VAL A 134 -2.72 46.34 20.81
CA VAL A 134 -3.64 45.26 21.20
C VAL A 134 -3.69 44.98 22.71
N GLY A 135 -2.87 45.66 23.52
CA GLY A 135 -2.91 45.49 24.98
C GLY A 135 -2.39 44.13 25.45
N ASP A 136 -3.16 43.46 26.31
CA ASP A 136 -2.88 42.10 26.82
C ASP A 136 -3.43 41.00 25.89
N LEU A 137 -4.02 41.36 24.75
CA LEU A 137 -4.54 40.38 23.78
C LEU A 137 -3.40 39.60 23.13
N THR A 138 -3.59 38.28 23.07
CA THR A 138 -2.72 37.37 22.32
C THR A 138 -3.55 36.51 21.39
N LEU A 139 -3.11 36.39 20.14
CA LEU A 139 -3.69 35.48 19.15
C LEU A 139 -2.59 34.54 18.65
N ALA A 140 -2.82 33.23 18.73
CA ALA A 140 -1.85 32.21 18.32
C ALA A 140 -2.53 31.04 17.62
N THR A 141 -1.77 30.25 16.86
CA THR A 141 -2.24 28.94 16.38
C THR A 141 -2.41 27.97 17.56
N PRO A 142 -3.06 26.80 17.38
CA PRO A 142 -3.33 25.88 18.49
C PRO A 142 -2.06 25.36 19.18
N ASN A 143 -0.95 25.28 18.46
CA ASN A 143 0.31 24.76 18.98
C ASN A 143 1.34 25.87 19.26
N GLY A 144 0.99 27.15 19.04
CA GLY A 144 1.92 28.28 19.11
C GLY A 144 2.97 28.31 18.00
N ASP A 145 2.91 27.37 17.06
CA ASP A 145 3.78 27.27 15.89
C ASP A 145 3.05 27.81 14.65
N ARG A 146 3.74 28.53 13.76
CA ARG A 146 3.13 29.02 12.51
C ARG A 146 2.63 27.89 11.60
N ARG A 147 3.16 26.67 11.72
CA ARG A 147 2.73 25.48 10.97
C ARG A 147 1.43 24.93 11.53
N VAL A 148 0.41 24.89 10.68
CA VAL A 148 -0.88 24.28 10.98
C VAL A 148 -0.90 22.88 10.40
N TYR A 149 -0.84 21.90 11.29
CA TYR A 149 -0.91 20.47 10.98
C TYR A 149 -2.33 20.15 10.54
N VAL A 150 -2.60 20.36 9.26
CA VAL A 150 -3.91 20.08 8.72
C VAL A 150 -4.16 18.57 8.77
N LYS A 151 -5.44 18.17 8.94
CA LYS A 151 -5.83 16.77 8.74
C LYS A 151 -5.38 16.32 7.34
N ARG A 152 -5.25 15.01 7.11
CA ARG A 152 -4.96 14.47 5.77
C ARG A 152 -5.95 15.05 4.75
N GLY A 153 -5.45 15.76 3.73
CA GLY A 153 -6.18 16.21 2.54
C GLY A 153 -6.93 17.55 2.64
N VAL A 154 -6.31 18.64 3.08
CA VAL A 154 -7.07 19.87 3.39
C VAL A 154 -6.76 21.02 2.43
N GLU A 155 -7.65 21.13 1.45
CA GLU A 155 -7.85 22.26 0.53
C GLU A 155 -8.35 23.56 1.22
N LEU A 156 -8.22 23.71 2.55
CA LEU A 156 -8.89 24.79 3.30
C LEU A 156 -7.97 25.93 3.77
N ILE A 157 -6.64 25.76 3.80
CA ILE A 157 -5.74 26.92 3.94
C ILE A 157 -5.51 27.46 2.53
N THR A 158 -6.15 28.59 2.21
CA THR A 158 -6.28 29.07 0.83
C THR A 158 -5.17 30.03 0.39
N GLY A 159 -4.23 30.36 1.28
CA GLY A 159 -3.23 31.41 1.02
C GLY A 159 -3.80 32.84 1.11
N HIS A 160 -5.04 32.99 1.59
CA HIS A 160 -5.66 34.30 1.76
C HIS A 160 -5.10 35.05 2.99
N GLN A 161 -5.36 36.35 3.03
CA GLN A 161 -5.13 37.20 4.19
C GLN A 161 -6.46 37.47 4.89
N TYR A 162 -6.46 37.40 6.22
CA TYR A 162 -7.63 37.65 7.04
C TYR A 162 -7.34 38.75 8.07
N ARG A 163 -8.41 39.36 8.57
CA ARG A 163 -8.34 40.31 9.68
C ARG A 163 -9.34 39.91 10.75
N LEU A 164 -8.86 39.80 11.98
CA LEU A 164 -9.70 39.77 13.18
C LEU A 164 -9.75 41.18 13.75
N ARG A 165 -10.95 41.77 13.85
CA ARG A 165 -11.18 43.09 14.45
C ARG A 165 -12.12 42.98 15.64
N PHE A 166 -11.75 43.58 16.76
CA PHE A 166 -12.63 43.75 17.91
C PHE A 166 -13.59 44.93 17.67
N LEU A 167 -14.89 44.64 17.69
CA LEU A 167 -15.96 45.62 17.58
C LEU A 167 -16.28 46.25 18.95
N THR A 168 -16.22 45.43 20.00
CA THR A 168 -16.30 45.83 21.41
C THR A 168 -15.27 45.02 22.23
N ASP A 169 -15.28 45.18 23.54
CA ASP A 169 -14.53 44.34 24.48
C ASP A 169 -14.99 42.87 24.50
N THR A 170 -16.25 42.61 24.12
CA THR A 170 -16.85 41.27 24.12
C THR A 170 -17.30 40.78 22.74
N ARG A 171 -16.98 41.49 21.64
CA ARG A 171 -17.43 41.11 20.29
C ARG A 171 -16.35 41.36 19.25
N ALA A 172 -16.15 40.40 18.35
CA ALA A 172 -15.16 40.49 17.28
C ALA A 172 -15.72 40.00 15.94
N ALA A 173 -15.09 40.44 14.86
CA ALA A 173 -15.41 40.08 13.48
C ALA A 173 -14.17 39.53 12.78
N VAL A 174 -14.37 38.58 11.87
CA VAL A 174 -13.32 38.10 10.95
C VAL A 174 -13.73 38.43 9.52
N SER A 175 -12.82 39.03 8.77
CA SER A 175 -12.97 39.32 7.35
C SER A 175 -11.83 38.70 6.55
N ASP A 176 -12.16 38.19 5.36
CA ASP A 176 -11.21 37.80 4.33
C ASP A 176 -10.84 39.05 3.53
N LEU A 177 -9.59 39.48 3.67
CA LEU A 177 -9.04 40.66 3.00
C LEU A 177 -8.74 40.39 1.53
N THR A 178 -8.50 39.13 1.15
CA THR A 178 -8.25 38.73 -0.23
C THR A 178 -9.52 38.83 -1.06
N THR A 179 -10.66 38.40 -0.51
CA THR A 179 -11.96 38.45 -1.21
C THR A 179 -12.81 39.67 -0.85
N GLY A 180 -12.44 40.40 0.20
CA GLY A 180 -13.22 41.53 0.74
C GLY A 180 -14.49 41.11 1.52
N LYS A 181 -14.65 39.83 1.81
CA LYS A 181 -15.87 39.28 2.44
C LYS A 181 -15.73 39.19 3.95
N THR A 182 -16.74 39.62 4.70
CA THR A 182 -16.86 39.30 6.13
C THR A 182 -17.25 37.83 6.31
N LEU A 183 -16.43 37.08 7.05
CA LEU A 183 -16.64 35.66 7.32
C LEU A 183 -17.62 35.43 8.47
N GLY A 184 -17.65 36.35 9.44
CA GLY A 184 -18.64 36.33 10.52
C GLY A 184 -18.26 37.23 11.69
N GLU A 185 -19.19 37.34 12.63
CA GLU A 185 -18.99 37.97 13.93
C GLU A 185 -19.28 36.96 15.04
N PHE A 186 -18.64 37.14 16.19
CA PHE A 186 -18.82 36.28 17.35
C PHE A 186 -18.67 37.06 18.65
N ASP A 187 -19.41 36.62 19.67
CA ASP A 187 -19.22 37.08 21.04
C ASP A 187 -17.98 36.39 21.65
N TYR A 188 -17.26 37.12 22.48
CA TYR A 188 -15.95 36.77 23.01
C TYR A 188 -15.92 36.84 24.53
N VAL A 189 -15.43 35.75 25.15
CA VAL A 189 -15.00 35.71 26.55
C VAL A 189 -13.67 34.95 26.58
N ALA A 190 -12.63 35.55 27.16
CA ALA A 190 -11.30 34.94 27.25
C ALA A 190 -11.28 33.77 28.24
N PRO A 191 -10.61 32.64 27.94
CA PRO A 191 -9.99 32.27 26.67
C PRO A 191 -11.01 31.83 25.62
N ALA A 192 -10.77 32.16 24.33
CA ALA A 192 -11.64 31.76 23.23
C ALA A 192 -10.90 31.07 22.08
N VAL A 193 -11.67 30.38 21.23
CA VAL A 193 -11.18 29.78 19.98
C VAL A 193 -11.91 30.43 18.81
N VAL A 194 -11.14 30.93 17.84
CA VAL A 194 -11.65 31.51 16.60
C VAL A 194 -11.60 30.44 15.51
N GLU A 195 -12.77 30.06 14.98
CA GLU A 195 -12.92 29.03 13.93
C GLU A 195 -13.35 29.60 12.58
N LEU A 196 -13.40 30.94 12.46
CA LEU A 196 -13.84 31.62 11.24
C LEU A 196 -12.77 31.66 10.14
N VAL A 197 -11.49 31.38 10.46
CA VAL A 197 -10.42 31.31 9.47
C VAL A 197 -10.39 29.90 8.87
N PRO A 198 -10.61 29.73 7.55
CA PRO A 198 -10.58 28.43 6.89
C PRO A 198 -9.31 27.63 7.21
N GLY A 199 -9.45 26.33 7.48
CA GLY A 199 -8.33 25.41 7.65
C GLY A 199 -7.56 25.49 8.97
N THR A 200 -7.85 26.44 9.86
CA THR A 200 -7.17 26.59 11.16
C THR A 200 -8.11 27.02 12.27
N LYS A 201 -7.67 26.83 13.53
CA LYS A 201 -8.31 27.40 14.72
C LYS A 201 -7.30 28.31 15.40
N LEU A 202 -7.71 29.50 15.84
CA LEU A 202 -6.82 30.42 16.55
C LEU A 202 -7.21 30.50 18.02
N ARG A 203 -6.21 30.45 18.92
CA ARG A 203 -6.38 30.66 20.35
C ARG A 203 -6.27 32.15 20.65
N LEU A 204 -7.30 32.70 21.25
CA LEU A 204 -7.40 34.10 21.64
C LEU A 204 -7.48 34.21 23.16
N ASN A 205 -6.58 34.99 23.76
CA ASN A 205 -6.58 35.32 25.19
C ASN A 205 -6.43 36.82 25.40
N GLY A 206 -6.66 37.29 26.63
CA GLY A 206 -6.56 38.71 27.02
C GLY A 206 -7.90 39.45 26.96
N THR A 207 -7.93 40.70 27.41
CA THR A 207 -9.17 41.47 27.45
C THR A 207 -9.42 42.18 26.13
N GLY A 208 -10.60 41.97 25.53
CA GLY A 208 -10.96 42.62 24.29
C GLY A 208 -10.95 44.14 24.42
N ARG A 209 -10.58 44.84 23.35
CA ARG A 209 -10.62 46.29 23.28
C ARG A 209 -11.14 46.70 21.92
N ALA A 210 -12.11 47.63 21.89
CA ALA A 210 -12.59 48.21 20.65
C ALA A 210 -11.42 48.71 19.79
N ASP A 211 -11.47 48.39 18.49
CA ASP A 211 -10.45 48.69 17.47
C ASP A 211 -9.14 47.88 17.50
N ALA A 212 -8.95 46.99 18.48
CA ALA A 212 -7.83 46.03 18.43
C ALA A 212 -7.96 45.11 17.20
N GLN A 213 -6.85 44.90 16.50
CA GLN A 213 -6.83 44.17 15.23
C GLN A 213 -5.64 43.23 15.14
N PHE A 214 -5.89 42.07 14.55
CA PHE A 214 -4.86 41.14 14.13
C PHE A 214 -4.98 40.89 12.64
N LYS A 215 -3.87 41.02 11.92
CA LYS A 215 -3.71 40.52 10.56
C LYS A 215 -3.24 39.07 10.62
N ILE A 216 -3.87 38.22 9.83
CA ILE A 216 -3.59 36.79 9.76
C ILE A 216 -3.24 36.48 8.31
N ASN A 217 -1.96 36.26 8.04
CA ASN A 217 -1.46 35.86 6.73
C ASN A 217 -1.40 34.34 6.68
N THR A 218 -1.96 33.73 5.63
CA THR A 218 -1.85 32.28 5.44
C THR A 218 -1.07 31.95 4.17
N GLN A 219 -0.36 30.83 4.18
CA GLN A 219 0.25 30.20 3.00
C GLN A 219 -0.35 28.81 2.84
N ALA A 220 -0.85 28.50 1.65
CA ALA A 220 -1.36 27.18 1.32
C ALA A 220 -0.23 26.13 1.38
N PRO A 221 -0.53 24.87 1.76
CA PRO A 221 0.45 23.80 1.66
C PRO A 221 0.93 23.64 0.22
N GLU A 222 2.23 23.41 0.03
CA GLU A 222 2.79 23.12 -1.29
C GLU A 222 2.92 21.61 -1.49
N LEU A 223 3.08 21.20 -2.74
CA LEU A 223 3.52 19.85 -3.06
C LEU A 223 4.95 19.67 -2.51
N CYS A 224 5.13 18.66 -1.67
CA CYS A 224 6.43 18.35 -1.08
C CYS A 224 6.92 16.98 -1.56
N GLU A 225 8.23 16.83 -1.62
CA GLU A 225 8.90 15.57 -1.90
C GLU A 225 9.11 14.79 -0.59
N TYR A 226 9.07 13.46 -0.65
CA TYR A 226 9.22 12.60 0.53
C TYR A 226 10.15 11.44 0.24
N GLN A 227 11.33 11.44 0.87
CA GLN A 227 12.37 10.43 0.72
C GLN A 227 11.85 9.01 1.04
N VAL A 228 10.93 8.91 2.00
CA VAL A 228 10.32 7.62 2.36
C VAL A 228 9.49 7.04 1.22
N HIS A 229 8.73 7.87 0.49
CA HIS A 229 7.91 7.40 -0.62
C HIS A 229 8.79 6.92 -1.77
N ASP A 230 9.83 7.69 -2.09
CA ASP A 230 10.84 7.32 -3.08
C ASP A 230 11.55 6.01 -2.69
N GLY A 231 12.00 5.89 -1.44
CA GLY A 231 12.65 4.70 -0.92
C GLY A 231 11.78 3.45 -1.01
N MET A 232 10.49 3.59 -0.68
CA MET A 232 9.52 2.49 -0.79
C MET A 232 9.37 2.00 -2.24
N VAL A 233 9.31 2.90 -3.22
CA VAL A 233 9.19 2.54 -4.65
C VAL A 233 10.52 2.01 -5.20
N THR A 234 11.63 2.65 -4.87
CA THR A 234 12.94 2.33 -5.47
C THR A 234 13.56 1.04 -4.96
N TYR A 235 13.25 0.61 -3.72
CA TYR A 235 13.79 -0.62 -3.16
C TYR A 235 13.47 -1.88 -3.98
N PRO A 236 12.20 -2.20 -4.32
CA PRO A 236 11.91 -3.37 -5.15
C PRO A 236 12.50 -3.27 -6.57
N ILE A 237 12.72 -2.06 -7.09
CA ILE A 237 13.41 -1.86 -8.38
C ILE A 237 14.91 -2.15 -8.25
N ALA A 238 15.53 -1.77 -7.13
CA ALA A 238 16.92 -2.13 -6.85
C ALA A 238 17.09 -3.65 -6.74
N LEU A 239 16.13 -4.36 -6.12
CA LEU A 239 16.11 -5.83 -6.11
C LEU A 239 15.98 -6.41 -7.53
N PHE A 240 15.10 -5.86 -8.37
CA PHE A 240 15.01 -6.26 -9.78
C PHE A 240 16.36 -6.10 -10.51
N ILE A 241 17.03 -4.96 -10.33
CA ILE A 241 18.35 -4.69 -10.92
C ILE A 241 19.38 -5.70 -10.43
N GLU A 242 19.45 -5.95 -9.11
CA GLU A 242 20.37 -6.93 -8.51
C GLU A 242 20.14 -8.33 -9.09
N HIS A 243 18.90 -8.79 -9.15
CA HIS A 243 18.56 -10.12 -9.67
C HIS A 243 18.92 -10.26 -11.15
N VAL A 244 18.59 -9.28 -11.99
CA VAL A 244 18.92 -9.30 -13.42
C VAL A 244 20.44 -9.32 -13.63
N ARG A 245 21.20 -8.57 -12.83
CA ARG A 245 22.66 -8.49 -13.00
C ARG A 245 23.41 -9.71 -12.48
N THR A 246 22.83 -10.46 -11.55
CA THR A 246 23.47 -11.62 -10.90
C THR A 246 23.01 -12.97 -11.46
N THR A 247 21.98 -13.00 -12.31
CA THR A 247 21.42 -14.23 -12.88
C THR A 247 21.90 -14.43 -14.33
N PRO A 248 22.71 -15.46 -14.65
CA PRO A 248 23.41 -15.60 -15.95
C PRO A 248 22.57 -15.83 -17.22
N ALA A 249 21.24 -15.76 -17.17
CA ALA A 249 20.37 -16.12 -18.30
C ALA A 249 19.10 -15.28 -18.42
N VAL A 250 19.07 -14.09 -17.81
CA VAL A 250 17.93 -13.18 -17.97
C VAL A 250 18.01 -12.53 -19.36
N GLY A 251 16.93 -12.64 -20.14
CA GLY A 251 16.90 -12.17 -21.54
C GLY A 251 17.31 -10.69 -21.68
N GLU A 252 17.86 -10.34 -22.85
CA GLU A 252 18.44 -9.01 -23.13
C GLU A 252 17.50 -7.83 -22.82
N ARG A 253 16.18 -8.01 -22.99
CA ARG A 253 15.16 -7.02 -22.62
C ARG A 253 15.24 -6.63 -21.14
N TYR A 254 15.40 -7.60 -20.24
CA TYR A 254 15.48 -7.35 -18.80
C TYR A 254 16.79 -6.66 -18.43
N VAL A 255 17.89 -7.05 -19.06
CA VAL A 255 19.20 -6.39 -18.90
C VAL A 255 19.13 -4.92 -19.31
N ALA A 256 18.54 -4.62 -20.48
CA ALA A 256 18.36 -3.25 -20.94
C ALA A 256 17.50 -2.42 -19.98
N LYS A 257 16.41 -3.00 -19.47
CA LYS A 257 15.54 -2.34 -18.48
C LYS A 257 16.24 -2.11 -17.14
N ALA A 258 16.95 -3.09 -16.61
CA ALA A 258 17.72 -2.94 -15.38
C ALA A 258 18.79 -1.84 -15.50
N GLN A 259 19.47 -1.74 -16.65
CA GLN A 259 20.44 -0.68 -16.91
C GLN A 259 19.77 0.70 -16.96
N ALA A 260 18.64 0.83 -17.65
CA ALA A 260 17.89 2.09 -17.71
C ALA A 260 17.38 2.51 -16.32
N TYR A 261 16.84 1.58 -15.55
CA TYR A 261 16.36 1.86 -14.19
C TYR A 261 17.51 2.20 -13.24
N LEU A 262 18.68 1.56 -13.35
CA LEU A 262 19.86 1.91 -12.55
C LEU A 262 20.30 3.36 -12.79
N GLN A 263 20.35 3.80 -14.06
CA GLN A 263 20.69 5.17 -14.41
C GLN A 263 19.68 6.18 -13.88
N LEU A 264 18.39 5.85 -13.97
CA LEU A 264 17.30 6.68 -13.44
C LEU A 264 17.37 6.77 -11.90
N LEU A 265 17.56 5.63 -11.22
CA LEU A 265 17.69 5.55 -9.75
C LEU A 265 18.89 6.36 -9.25
N HIS A 266 20.06 6.15 -9.86
CA HIS A 266 21.26 6.92 -9.56
C HIS A 266 20.93 8.42 -9.65
N ARG A 267 20.57 8.90 -10.85
CA ARG A 267 20.51 10.34 -11.11
C ARG A 267 19.44 11.04 -10.28
N HIS A 268 18.24 10.49 -10.23
CA HIS A 268 17.07 11.22 -9.75
C HIS A 268 16.68 10.92 -8.31
N PHE A 269 17.22 9.85 -7.71
CA PHE A 269 16.89 9.45 -6.35
C PHE A 269 18.12 9.42 -5.45
N ILE A 270 19.19 8.72 -5.84
CA ILE A 270 20.40 8.67 -5.01
C ILE A 270 21.05 10.05 -4.91
N MET A 271 21.39 10.65 -6.05
CA MET A 271 22.10 11.94 -6.06
C MET A 271 21.24 13.12 -5.61
N ARG A 272 19.92 13.05 -5.81
CA ARG A 272 19.00 14.08 -5.28
C ARG A 272 19.14 14.17 -3.77
N TRP A 273 19.04 13.05 -3.07
CA TRP A 273 18.91 13.06 -1.61
C TRP A 273 20.22 13.39 -0.88
N GLU A 274 21.35 13.37 -1.56
CA GLU A 274 22.62 13.82 -0.99
C GLU A 274 22.59 15.28 -0.52
N ARG A 275 21.70 16.12 -1.08
CA ARG A 275 21.51 17.51 -0.62
C ARG A 275 21.00 17.62 0.81
N THR A 276 20.34 16.59 1.33
CA THR A 276 19.83 16.56 2.71
C THR A 276 20.61 15.60 3.60
N TRP A 277 21.77 15.09 3.16
CA TRP A 277 22.59 14.20 3.96
C TRP A 277 23.22 14.91 5.15
N ILE A 278 23.08 14.33 6.33
CA ILE A 278 23.74 14.75 7.58
C ILE A 278 24.71 13.66 8.00
N ASP A 279 26.00 13.99 8.03
CA ASP A 279 27.04 13.11 8.56
C ASP A 279 27.11 13.19 10.09
N LEU A 280 27.17 12.03 10.76
CA LEU A 280 27.15 11.93 12.22
C LEU A 280 28.36 11.10 12.72
N PRO A 281 29.44 11.76 13.17
CA PRO A 281 30.62 11.07 13.68
C PRO A 281 30.34 10.16 14.89
N PRO A 282 31.16 9.12 15.13
CA PRO A 282 32.30 8.73 14.32
C PRO A 282 31.92 7.98 13.03
N ASP A 283 30.72 7.40 12.97
CA ASP A 283 30.37 6.47 11.90
C ASP A 283 28.86 6.23 11.76
N ALA A 284 28.09 7.30 11.59
CA ALA A 284 26.65 7.27 11.38
C ALA A 284 26.25 8.41 10.43
N GLY A 285 24.98 8.43 10.04
CA GLY A 285 24.44 9.50 9.23
C GLY A 285 22.97 9.28 8.94
N VAL A 286 22.29 10.34 8.56
CA VAL A 286 20.84 10.36 8.35
C VAL A 286 20.49 11.42 7.31
N TYR A 287 19.42 11.21 6.55
CA TYR A 287 18.86 12.27 5.72
C TYR A 287 17.98 13.21 6.54
N ALA A 288 17.87 14.46 6.11
CA ALA A 288 16.92 15.43 6.64
C ALA A 288 15.72 15.60 5.71
N PHE A 289 14.62 16.10 6.27
CA PHE A 289 13.57 16.75 5.51
C PHE A 289 14.15 17.90 4.68
N THR A 290 13.52 18.19 3.54
CA THR A 290 13.88 19.37 2.73
C THR A 290 13.60 20.66 3.50
N ASP A 291 14.22 21.76 3.07
CA ASP A 291 14.00 23.09 3.65
C ASP A 291 12.70 23.76 3.16
N ASN A 292 11.81 23.04 2.46
CA ASN A 292 10.52 23.59 2.06
C ASN A 292 9.74 24.01 3.32
N PRO A 293 9.30 25.27 3.44
CA PRO A 293 8.69 25.77 4.67
C PRO A 293 7.33 25.12 4.99
N THR A 294 6.65 24.56 3.98
CA THR A 294 5.41 23.79 4.12
C THR A 294 5.66 22.30 4.42
N GLN A 295 6.91 21.85 4.49
CA GLN A 295 7.25 20.55 5.04
C GLN A 295 6.89 20.51 6.53
N ARG A 296 6.50 19.34 7.04
CA ARG A 296 6.08 19.22 8.44
C ARG A 296 7.20 19.58 9.43
N PHE A 297 8.43 19.17 9.14
CA PHE A 297 9.61 19.42 9.96
C PHE A 297 10.80 19.84 9.07
N PRO A 298 10.76 21.03 8.45
CA PRO A 298 11.77 21.44 7.47
C PRO A 298 13.18 21.44 8.09
N GLY A 299 14.15 20.87 7.37
CA GLY A 299 15.56 20.77 7.79
C GLY A 299 15.85 19.86 8.98
N TYR A 300 14.83 19.23 9.59
CA TYR A 300 15.05 18.26 10.68
C TYR A 300 15.49 16.92 10.10
N SER A 301 16.24 16.14 10.88
CA SER A 301 16.54 14.73 10.58
C SER A 301 15.26 13.93 10.27
N LEU A 302 15.36 12.88 9.47
CA LEU A 302 14.21 12.02 9.21
C LEU A 302 13.97 11.02 10.36
N PRO A 303 12.71 10.65 10.63
CA PRO A 303 12.37 9.47 11.45
C PRO A 303 12.99 8.18 10.90
N HIS A 304 13.15 7.17 11.76
CA HIS A 304 13.82 5.90 11.40
C HIS A 304 13.25 5.28 10.14
N ASN A 305 11.95 5.03 10.12
CA ASN A 305 11.28 4.44 8.97
C ASN A 305 11.42 5.28 7.68
N GLN A 306 11.58 6.61 7.79
CA GLN A 306 11.64 7.50 6.64
C GLN A 306 12.98 7.50 5.94
N TYR A 307 14.10 7.50 6.67
CA TYR A 307 15.42 7.37 6.04
C TYR A 307 15.80 5.90 5.78
N LEU A 308 15.24 4.95 6.55
CA LEU A 308 15.52 3.53 6.31
C LEU A 308 14.90 3.01 5.01
N ALA A 309 13.78 3.59 4.55
CA ALA A 309 13.22 3.25 3.24
C ALA A 309 14.23 3.46 2.08
N PRO A 310 14.80 4.65 1.83
CA PRO A 310 15.83 4.83 0.80
C PRO A 310 17.15 4.13 1.18
N ALA A 311 17.43 3.91 2.47
CA ALA A 311 18.58 3.09 2.88
C ALA A 311 18.50 1.66 2.34
N ARG A 312 17.30 1.07 2.18
CA ARG A 312 17.14 -0.26 1.56
C ARG A 312 17.54 -0.25 0.09
N THR A 313 17.24 0.82 -0.64
CA THR A 313 17.70 1.02 -2.03
C THR A 313 19.23 1.11 -2.08
N CYS A 314 19.83 1.99 -1.27
CA CYS A 314 21.28 2.14 -1.18
C CYS A 314 21.97 0.82 -0.78
N LEU A 315 21.37 0.05 0.13
CA LEU A 315 21.91 -1.21 0.60
C LEU A 315 22.03 -2.24 -0.55
N VAL A 316 21.02 -2.31 -1.42
CA VAL A 316 21.05 -3.20 -2.59
C VAL A 316 22.04 -2.69 -3.63
N LEU A 317 21.92 -1.43 -4.04
CA LEU A 317 22.77 -0.85 -5.08
C LEU A 317 24.26 -0.82 -4.69
N GLY A 318 24.56 -0.60 -3.40
CA GLY A 318 25.91 -0.58 -2.87
C GLY A 318 26.63 -1.94 -2.93
N SER A 319 25.90 -3.04 -3.14
CA SER A 319 26.47 -4.37 -3.33
C SER A 319 26.71 -4.73 -4.81
N LEU A 320 26.29 -3.88 -5.75
CA LEU A 320 26.39 -4.17 -7.18
C LEU A 320 27.81 -3.94 -7.70
N THR A 321 28.45 -5.00 -8.15
CA THR A 321 29.77 -4.92 -8.81
C THR A 321 29.68 -4.08 -10.09
N GLY A 322 30.60 -3.13 -10.28
CA GLY A 322 30.69 -2.31 -11.49
C GLY A 322 29.62 -1.23 -11.63
N TYR A 323 28.85 -0.94 -10.57
CA TYR A 323 28.09 0.31 -10.46
C TYR A 323 29.00 1.40 -9.88
N GLU A 324 29.08 2.56 -10.55
CA GLU A 324 30.04 3.63 -10.24
C GLU A 324 29.85 4.20 -8.82
N GLU A 325 28.60 4.38 -8.37
CA GLU A 325 28.26 4.94 -7.06
C GLU A 325 27.98 3.85 -6.01
N ALA A 326 28.41 2.61 -6.25
CA ALA A 326 28.23 1.52 -5.30
C ALA A 326 28.87 1.86 -3.93
N GLU A 327 30.04 2.49 -3.92
CA GLU A 327 30.71 2.89 -2.67
C GLU A 327 29.92 3.93 -1.89
N LEU A 328 29.37 4.95 -2.57
CA LEU A 328 28.51 5.96 -1.95
C LEU A 328 27.27 5.30 -1.34
N CYS A 329 26.56 4.48 -2.11
CA CYS A 329 25.39 3.75 -1.65
C CYS A 329 25.71 2.84 -0.45
N ALA A 330 26.81 2.09 -0.50
CA ALA A 330 27.25 1.24 0.59
C ALA A 330 27.56 2.04 1.86
N GLU A 331 28.26 3.18 1.72
CA GLU A 331 28.55 4.08 2.83
C GLU A 331 27.27 4.63 3.46
N ARG A 332 26.34 5.14 2.65
CA ARG A 332 25.06 5.71 3.11
C ARG A 332 24.22 4.65 3.84
N ALA A 333 24.08 3.46 3.26
CA ALA A 333 23.36 2.35 3.88
C ALA A 333 23.98 1.96 5.23
N ARG A 334 25.30 1.82 5.30
CA ARG A 334 26.03 1.45 6.51
C ARG A 334 25.94 2.52 7.61
N LYS A 335 26.03 3.81 7.26
CA LYS A 335 25.91 4.92 8.20
C LYS A 335 24.48 5.08 8.74
N MET A 336 23.46 4.92 7.90
CA MET A 336 22.06 4.88 8.34
C MET A 336 21.75 3.66 9.20
N ALA A 337 22.31 2.48 8.85
CA ALA A 337 22.22 1.28 9.68
C ALA A 337 22.85 1.50 11.07
N SER A 338 24.05 2.09 11.10
CA SER A 338 24.76 2.40 12.33
C SER A 338 23.99 3.39 13.19
N TYR A 339 23.37 4.41 12.58
CA TYR A 339 22.51 5.35 13.31
C TYR A 339 21.30 4.64 13.93
N PHE A 340 20.60 3.79 13.16
CA PHE A 340 19.45 3.06 13.67
C PHE A 340 19.85 2.10 14.80
N HIS A 341 20.89 1.28 14.59
CA HIS A 341 21.38 0.31 15.58
C HIS A 341 21.74 0.95 16.92
N ARG A 342 22.42 2.11 16.91
CA ARG A 342 22.77 2.87 18.13
C ARG A 342 21.56 3.38 18.91
N ASN A 343 20.41 3.54 18.25
CA ASN A 343 19.17 4.03 18.85
C ASN A 343 18.23 2.89 19.30
N LEU A 344 18.59 1.63 19.04
CA LEU A 344 17.89 0.48 19.62
C LEU A 344 18.17 0.41 21.12
N ARG A 345 17.12 0.14 21.91
CA ARG A 345 17.18 0.04 23.37
C ARG A 345 16.84 -1.37 23.78
N LEU A 346 17.64 -1.94 24.68
CA LEU A 346 17.39 -3.26 25.24
C LEU A 346 16.39 -3.16 26.39
N THR A 347 15.38 -4.04 26.38
CA THR A 347 14.58 -4.32 27.59
C THR A 347 15.39 -5.19 28.54
N ASP A 348 14.93 -5.29 29.80
CA ASP A 348 15.55 -6.17 30.81
C ASP A 348 15.49 -7.64 30.37
N GLU A 349 14.44 -8.01 29.65
CA GLU A 349 14.27 -9.34 29.09
C GLU A 349 15.17 -9.55 27.88
N GLY A 350 15.68 -8.51 27.22
CA GLY A 350 16.60 -8.59 26.08
C GLY A 350 15.92 -8.50 24.70
N ALA A 351 14.74 -7.91 24.61
CA ALA A 351 14.13 -7.49 23.35
C ALA A 351 14.62 -6.09 22.95
N TYR A 352 14.49 -5.73 21.67
CA TYR A 352 14.73 -4.35 21.23
C TYR A 352 13.44 -3.52 21.21
N VAL A 353 13.51 -2.29 21.74
CA VAL A 353 12.49 -1.26 21.58
C VAL A 353 13.14 0.01 21.07
N TRP A 354 12.39 0.81 20.30
CA TRP A 354 12.91 2.07 19.76
C TRP A 354 11.82 3.11 19.63
N TYR A 355 12.24 4.37 19.55
CA TYR A 355 11.33 5.46 19.23
C TYR A 355 11.11 5.52 17.72
N TYR A 356 9.96 6.03 17.29
CA TYR A 356 9.71 6.39 15.90
C TYR A 356 10.79 7.32 15.34
N TRP A 357 11.28 8.21 16.19
CA TRP A 357 12.26 9.20 15.83
C TRP A 357 13.11 9.60 17.03
N ASP A 358 14.42 9.43 16.89
CA ASP A 358 15.44 10.00 17.75
C ASP A 358 15.96 11.31 17.09
N PRO A 359 15.41 12.49 17.45
CA PRO A 359 15.79 13.78 16.86
C PRO A 359 17.19 14.22 17.27
N LEU A 360 17.87 14.96 16.39
CA LEU A 360 19.22 15.50 16.63
C LEU A 360 19.21 16.66 17.64
N PRO A 361 20.36 17.02 18.24
CA PRO A 361 20.45 18.18 19.14
C PRO A 361 19.93 19.46 18.47
N GLY A 362 18.99 20.15 19.13
CA GLY A 362 18.35 21.37 18.62
C GLY A 362 17.01 21.14 17.91
N GLU A 363 16.65 19.90 17.62
CA GLU A 363 15.36 19.55 17.03
C GLU A 363 14.29 19.35 18.12
N HIS A 364 13.19 20.10 18.01
CA HIS A 364 12.11 20.07 19.00
C HIS A 364 10.98 19.12 18.58
N TYR A 365 11.21 17.81 18.76
CA TYR A 365 10.21 16.77 18.52
C TYR A 365 9.93 15.94 19.78
N LYS A 366 8.66 15.67 20.05
CA LYS A 366 8.27 14.80 21.17
C LYS A 366 8.42 13.34 20.74
N ARG A 367 9.34 12.62 21.39
CA ARG A 367 9.58 11.20 21.11
C ARG A 367 8.34 10.36 21.41
N HIS A 368 8.08 9.40 20.52
CA HIS A 368 7.03 8.39 20.62
C HIS A 368 7.64 7.03 20.32
N ILE A 369 7.19 5.97 20.98
CA ILE A 369 7.61 4.60 20.65
C ILE A 369 7.16 4.25 19.23
N GLU A 370 7.95 3.49 18.48
CA GLU A 370 7.58 3.06 17.13
C GLU A 370 6.26 2.27 17.12
N ASP A 371 5.42 2.52 16.10
CA ASP A 371 4.24 1.70 15.86
C ASP A 371 4.53 0.51 14.95
N GLU A 372 3.72 -0.52 15.12
CA GLU A 372 3.83 -1.79 14.38
C GLU A 372 3.81 -1.60 12.85
N GLY A 373 3.03 -0.63 12.37
CA GLY A 373 2.85 -0.36 10.94
C GLY A 373 4.07 0.26 10.30
N HIS A 374 4.62 1.33 10.87
CA HIS A 374 5.85 1.94 10.34
C HIS A 374 7.11 1.12 10.66
N GLY A 375 7.14 0.45 11.82
CA GLY A 375 8.22 -0.45 12.22
C GLY A 375 8.46 -1.63 11.27
N THR A 376 7.48 -1.96 10.42
CA THR A 376 7.64 -2.88 9.28
C THR A 376 8.81 -2.48 8.37
N ILE A 377 9.04 -1.19 8.12
CA ILE A 377 10.17 -0.71 7.30
C ILE A 377 11.50 -0.95 8.03
N ASP A 378 11.53 -0.67 9.33
CA ASP A 378 12.72 -0.80 10.17
C ASP A 378 13.18 -2.25 10.28
N ILE A 379 12.23 -3.16 10.55
CA ILE A 379 12.48 -4.61 10.58
C ILE A 379 12.96 -5.09 9.22
N GLY A 380 12.25 -4.69 8.16
CA GLY A 380 12.60 -5.07 6.81
C GLY A 380 14.00 -4.60 6.41
N PHE A 381 14.42 -3.41 6.86
CA PHE A 381 15.77 -2.91 6.66
C PHE A 381 16.78 -3.74 7.46
N ALA A 382 16.56 -3.97 8.76
CA ALA A 382 17.46 -4.75 9.60
C ALA A 382 17.69 -6.17 9.07
N VAL A 383 16.64 -6.84 8.60
CA VAL A 383 16.73 -8.17 7.95
C VAL A 383 17.54 -8.10 6.65
N ALA A 384 17.29 -7.09 5.81
CA ALA A 384 18.03 -6.92 4.56
C ALA A 384 19.51 -6.59 4.79
N ALA A 385 19.82 -5.79 5.82
CA ALA A 385 21.16 -5.38 6.21
C ALA A 385 21.93 -6.56 6.81
N ALA A 386 21.29 -7.36 7.67
CA ALA A 386 21.88 -8.58 8.20
C ALA A 386 22.19 -9.62 7.11
N LYS A 387 21.34 -9.76 6.09
CA LYS A 387 21.61 -10.63 4.93
C LYS A 387 22.88 -10.22 4.15
N ARG A 388 23.29 -8.96 4.25
CA ARG A 388 24.43 -8.39 3.53
C ARG A 388 25.61 -8.06 4.46
N ASP A 389 25.59 -8.57 5.69
CA ASP A 389 26.61 -8.33 6.71
C ASP A 389 26.87 -6.83 6.99
N VAL A 390 25.81 -6.01 6.93
CA VAL A 390 25.88 -4.57 7.20
C VAL A 390 25.28 -4.26 8.57
N VAL A 391 26.14 -4.04 9.57
CA VAL A 391 25.85 -3.60 10.96
C VAL A 391 25.03 -4.59 11.80
N PHE A 392 23.92 -5.11 11.27
CA PHE A 392 23.04 -6.06 11.93
C PHE A 392 23.56 -7.49 11.76
N GLY A 393 23.52 -8.28 12.83
CA GLY A 393 23.85 -9.71 12.79
C GLY A 393 22.75 -10.61 13.36
N PRO A 394 22.98 -11.94 13.42
CA PRO A 394 22.01 -12.90 13.95
C PRO A 394 21.52 -12.58 15.36
N GLY A 395 22.41 -12.08 16.23
CA GLY A 395 22.04 -11.68 17.59
C GLY A 395 21.09 -10.47 17.63
N ASP A 396 21.20 -9.54 16.68
CA ASP A 396 20.27 -8.41 16.57
C ASP A 396 18.91 -8.88 16.04
N LEU A 397 18.89 -9.76 15.03
CA LEU A 397 17.64 -10.33 14.53
C LEU A 397 16.91 -11.14 15.60
N ALA A 398 17.64 -11.88 16.45
CA ALA A 398 17.03 -12.58 17.58
C ALA A 398 16.39 -11.59 18.58
N ARG A 399 17.04 -10.46 18.88
CA ARG A 399 16.47 -9.42 19.77
C ARG A 399 15.25 -8.73 19.16
N LEU A 400 15.24 -8.48 17.86
CA LEU A 400 14.06 -7.97 17.13
C LEU A 400 12.93 -9.02 17.10
N ALA A 401 13.26 -10.30 16.91
CA ALA A 401 12.27 -11.38 16.97
C ALA A 401 11.61 -11.42 18.35
N ARG A 402 12.38 -11.24 19.44
CA ARG A 402 11.85 -11.15 20.80
C ARG A 402 10.96 -9.94 21.04
N THR A 403 11.20 -8.80 20.36
CA THR A 403 10.22 -7.70 20.33
C THR A 403 8.87 -8.21 19.83
N TYR A 404 8.87 -9.01 18.78
CA TYR A 404 7.64 -9.53 18.18
C TYR A 404 6.98 -10.62 19.05
N VAL A 405 7.74 -11.60 19.54
CA VAL A 405 7.19 -12.78 20.22
C VAL A 405 7.08 -12.64 21.74
N ASP A 406 7.95 -11.87 22.40
CA ASP A 406 7.93 -11.73 23.87
C ASP A 406 7.21 -10.45 24.32
N VAL A 407 7.27 -9.37 23.52
CA VAL A 407 6.74 -8.05 23.92
C VAL A 407 5.42 -7.73 23.23
N MET A 408 5.33 -7.88 21.91
CA MET A 408 4.17 -7.45 21.15
C MET A 408 3.05 -8.49 21.11
N TRP A 409 3.37 -9.77 21.15
CA TRP A 409 2.37 -10.85 21.07
C TRP A 409 1.48 -10.90 22.32
N ASP A 410 0.18 -11.10 22.12
CA ASP A 410 -0.84 -11.21 23.17
C ASP A 410 -0.84 -12.56 23.92
N GLY A 411 -0.08 -13.55 23.44
CA GLY A 411 -0.02 -14.89 24.00
C GLY A 411 -1.07 -15.87 23.44
N ASP A 412 -1.99 -15.43 22.55
CA ASP A 412 -2.93 -16.33 21.88
C ASP A 412 -2.26 -16.97 20.65
N ARG A 413 -1.99 -18.27 20.71
CA ARG A 413 -1.35 -19.00 19.62
C ARG A 413 -2.33 -19.38 18.50
N GLN A 414 -3.62 -19.49 18.81
CA GLN A 414 -4.65 -19.84 17.82
C GLN A 414 -5.09 -18.61 17.04
N ASN A 415 -5.17 -17.45 17.70
CA ASN A 415 -5.59 -16.20 17.10
C ASN A 415 -4.62 -15.05 17.37
N PRO A 416 -3.34 -15.17 16.99
CA PRO A 416 -2.31 -14.22 17.43
C PRO A 416 -2.66 -12.78 17.08
N ARG A 417 -2.54 -11.91 18.09
CA ARG A 417 -2.61 -10.46 17.97
C ARG A 417 -1.34 -9.81 18.50
N PHE A 418 -1.08 -8.63 17.96
CA PHE A 418 0.10 -7.87 18.28
C PHE A 418 -0.25 -6.48 18.78
N GLY A 419 0.56 -5.98 19.69
CA GLY A 419 0.44 -4.64 20.22
C GLY A 419 0.59 -3.56 19.18
N LYS A 420 0.04 -2.38 19.48
CA LYS A 420 0.04 -1.23 18.57
C LYS A 420 1.41 -0.54 18.47
N ARG A 421 2.32 -0.81 19.40
CA ARG A 421 3.68 -0.25 19.53
C ARG A 421 4.66 -1.37 19.88
N VAL A 422 5.95 -1.13 19.63
CA VAL A 422 7.01 -2.13 19.86
C VAL A 422 7.32 -2.42 21.34
N ASP A 423 6.73 -1.68 22.27
CA ASP A 423 6.95 -1.79 23.72
C ASP A 423 5.74 -2.38 24.50
N THR A 424 4.72 -2.88 23.81
CA THR A 424 3.48 -3.35 24.44
C THR A 424 2.82 -4.45 23.64
N ASN A 425 2.05 -5.31 24.30
CA ASN A 425 1.10 -6.24 23.68
C ASN A 425 -0.33 -5.68 23.59
N GLU A 426 -0.56 -4.44 24.03
CA GLU A 426 -1.87 -3.79 23.91
C GLU A 426 -2.17 -3.40 22.46
N GLY A 427 -3.05 -4.15 21.81
CA GLY A 427 -3.48 -3.89 20.45
C GLY A 427 -4.34 -5.01 19.89
N ASP A 428 -4.75 -4.86 18.63
CA ASP A 428 -5.43 -5.91 17.85
C ASP A 428 -4.79 -6.06 16.46
N ARG A 429 -3.50 -5.70 16.35
CA ARG A 429 -2.80 -5.74 15.05
C ARG A 429 -2.68 -7.18 14.58
N ALA A 430 -2.91 -7.39 13.28
CA ALA A 430 -2.55 -8.63 12.63
C ALA A 430 -1.05 -8.62 12.33
N ALA A 431 -0.44 -9.81 12.20
CA ALA A 431 0.94 -9.93 11.75
C ALA A 431 1.15 -9.23 10.39
N TRP A 432 2.04 -8.23 10.32
CA TRP A 432 2.48 -7.66 9.06
C TRP A 432 3.67 -8.43 8.47
N TRP A 433 3.82 -8.31 7.16
CA TRP A 433 4.61 -9.25 6.38
C TRP A 433 6.14 -9.07 6.46
N GLU A 434 6.65 -7.91 6.87
CA GLU A 434 8.09 -7.76 7.18
C GLU A 434 8.44 -8.36 8.54
N TRP A 435 7.52 -8.30 9.51
CA TRP A 435 7.71 -8.90 10.83
C TRP A 435 7.87 -10.41 10.75
N VAL A 436 7.10 -11.08 9.89
CA VAL A 436 7.23 -12.54 9.73
C VAL A 436 8.60 -12.96 9.16
N GLN A 437 9.37 -12.05 8.58
CA GLN A 437 10.73 -12.38 8.10
C GLN A 437 11.71 -12.66 9.25
N LEU A 438 11.40 -12.23 10.47
CA LEU A 438 12.17 -12.57 11.67
C LEU A 438 12.12 -14.08 12.00
N ALA A 439 11.30 -14.86 11.30
CA ALA A 439 11.32 -16.32 11.36
C ALA A 439 12.65 -16.96 10.96
N VAL A 440 13.52 -16.23 10.25
CA VAL A 440 14.90 -16.67 10.02
C VAL A 440 15.75 -16.70 11.30
N ALA A 441 15.32 -16.00 12.35
CA ALA A 441 16.00 -15.92 13.64
C ALA A 441 15.23 -16.63 14.77
N ASP A 442 13.90 -16.64 14.74
CA ASP A 442 13.07 -17.35 15.73
C ASP A 442 11.89 -18.07 15.06
N TYR A 443 11.86 -19.40 15.17
CA TYR A 443 10.81 -20.25 14.61
C TYR A 443 9.40 -19.90 15.12
N GLN A 444 9.25 -19.36 16.34
CA GLN A 444 7.94 -18.96 16.85
C GLN A 444 7.28 -17.90 15.98
N VAL A 445 8.07 -17.03 15.34
CA VAL A 445 7.57 -16.04 14.38
C VAL A 445 6.87 -16.74 13.20
N TRP A 446 7.42 -17.84 12.69
CA TRP A 446 6.78 -18.64 11.65
C TRP A 446 5.45 -19.23 12.13
N GLU A 447 5.41 -19.77 13.35
CA GLU A 447 4.20 -20.39 13.89
C GLU A 447 3.07 -19.38 14.05
N LEU A 448 3.37 -18.19 14.56
CA LEU A 448 2.40 -17.10 14.69
C LEU A 448 1.97 -16.55 13.32
N GLY A 449 2.92 -16.40 12.39
CA GLY A 449 2.64 -15.97 11.02
C GLY A 449 1.73 -16.94 10.27
N LEU A 450 1.97 -18.24 10.39
CA LEU A 450 1.15 -19.29 9.80
C LEU A 450 -0.26 -19.33 10.43
N ALA A 451 -0.36 -19.23 11.76
CA ALA A 451 -1.65 -19.16 12.44
C ALA A 451 -2.47 -17.93 11.99
N ALA A 452 -1.84 -16.76 11.87
CA ALA A 452 -2.48 -15.56 11.33
C ALA A 452 -2.92 -15.74 9.87
N PHE A 453 -2.07 -16.38 9.05
CA PHE A 453 -2.36 -16.66 7.65
C PHE A 453 -3.57 -17.59 7.50
N GLU A 454 -3.64 -18.70 8.25
CA GLU A 454 -4.78 -19.62 8.22
C GLU A 454 -6.06 -18.97 8.75
N ARG A 455 -5.98 -18.20 9.85
CA ARG A 455 -7.13 -17.45 10.40
C ARG A 455 -7.70 -16.48 9.39
N SER A 456 -6.85 -15.87 8.56
CA SER A 456 -7.25 -14.97 7.49
C SER A 456 -7.84 -15.67 6.26
N ARG A 457 -8.07 -16.99 6.33
CA ARG A 457 -8.43 -17.86 5.19
C ARG A 457 -7.41 -17.75 4.05
N ARG A 458 -6.14 -17.68 4.44
CA ARG A 458 -4.98 -17.51 3.56
C ARG A 458 -5.15 -16.27 2.67
N ALA A 459 -5.29 -15.10 3.29
CA ALA A 459 -5.53 -13.84 2.59
C ALA A 459 -4.49 -13.61 1.49
N THR A 460 -4.95 -13.23 0.30
CA THR A 460 -4.11 -13.08 -0.90
C THR A 460 -2.98 -12.07 -0.70
N THR A 461 -3.20 -11.08 0.17
CA THR A 461 -2.24 -10.03 0.50
C THR A 461 -1.08 -10.50 1.38
N MET A 462 -1.15 -11.70 1.98
CA MET A 462 -0.07 -12.34 2.75
C MET A 462 0.64 -13.47 1.99
N ILE A 463 0.04 -13.97 0.91
CA ILE A 463 0.56 -15.10 0.12
C ILE A 463 2.02 -14.90 -0.32
N PRO A 464 2.40 -13.76 -0.96
CA PRO A 464 3.76 -13.59 -1.46
C PRO A 464 4.82 -13.76 -0.37
N SER A 465 4.57 -13.18 0.81
CA SER A 465 5.51 -13.19 1.92
C SER A 465 5.60 -14.55 2.60
N MET A 466 4.47 -15.26 2.76
CA MET A 466 4.48 -16.64 3.30
C MET A 466 5.20 -17.60 2.37
N CYS A 467 4.94 -17.52 1.06
CA CYS A 467 5.62 -18.37 0.07
C CYS A 467 7.11 -18.04 -0.04
N TRP A 468 7.46 -16.74 0.00
CA TRP A 468 8.85 -16.29 0.00
C TRP A 468 9.61 -16.76 1.24
N LEU A 469 8.99 -16.67 2.42
CA LEU A 469 9.58 -17.14 3.66
C LEU A 469 9.78 -18.65 3.65
N TYR A 470 8.80 -19.41 3.17
CA TYR A 470 8.93 -20.85 2.92
C TYR A 470 10.12 -21.14 2.00
N ALA A 471 10.19 -20.48 0.83
CA ALA A 471 11.26 -20.70 -0.14
C ALA A 471 12.64 -20.42 0.44
N ARG A 472 12.77 -19.34 1.23
CA ARG A 472 14.02 -18.93 1.86
C ARG A 472 14.48 -19.88 2.98
N THR A 473 13.55 -20.52 3.68
CA THR A 473 13.86 -21.36 4.87
C THR A 473 13.90 -22.85 4.55
N ALA A 474 12.92 -23.37 3.82
CA ALA A 474 12.75 -24.78 3.53
C ALA A 474 13.25 -25.20 2.12
N GLY A 475 13.48 -24.22 1.24
CA GLY A 475 13.84 -24.40 -0.16
C GLY A 475 12.63 -24.70 -1.06
N MET A 476 12.73 -24.30 -2.33
CA MET A 476 11.75 -24.65 -3.38
C MET A 476 12.28 -25.79 -4.25
N SER A 477 11.42 -26.75 -4.57
CA SER A 477 11.73 -27.80 -5.54
C SER A 477 11.55 -27.28 -6.97
N GLU A 478 12.30 -27.82 -7.94
CA GLU A 478 12.13 -27.44 -9.34
C GLU A 478 10.73 -27.82 -9.86
N THR A 479 10.18 -28.94 -9.40
CA THR A 479 8.81 -29.36 -9.72
C THR A 479 7.76 -28.33 -9.28
N ASP A 480 7.90 -27.76 -8.07
CA ASP A 480 6.98 -26.71 -7.62
C ASP A 480 7.14 -25.43 -8.45
N ARG A 481 8.37 -25.09 -8.86
CA ARG A 481 8.62 -23.94 -9.75
C ARG A 481 8.00 -24.14 -11.14
N ASP A 482 8.13 -25.33 -11.72
CA ASP A 482 7.47 -25.71 -12.98
C ASP A 482 5.95 -25.60 -12.86
N LEU A 483 5.37 -26.09 -11.77
CA LEU A 483 3.93 -25.97 -11.51
C LEU A 483 3.49 -24.51 -11.33
N CYS A 484 4.30 -23.67 -10.68
CA CYS A 484 4.03 -22.24 -10.59
C CYS A 484 3.94 -21.62 -11.98
N ARG A 485 4.95 -21.85 -12.84
CA ARG A 485 4.98 -21.34 -14.22
C ARG A 485 3.79 -21.83 -15.06
N ALA A 486 3.46 -23.12 -14.95
CA ALA A 486 2.31 -23.70 -15.64
C ALA A 486 0.98 -23.09 -15.18
N ASN A 487 0.80 -22.87 -13.87
CA ASN A 487 -0.37 -22.19 -13.34
C ASN A 487 -0.43 -20.72 -13.76
N SER A 488 0.72 -20.04 -13.80
CA SER A 488 0.80 -18.65 -14.27
C SER A 488 0.37 -18.49 -15.72
N ALA A 489 0.69 -19.45 -16.59
CA ALA A 489 0.18 -19.48 -17.97
C ALA A 489 -1.35 -19.61 -18.01
N LYS A 490 -1.95 -20.49 -17.19
CA LYS A 490 -3.41 -20.67 -17.10
C LYS A 490 -4.13 -19.42 -16.59
N VAL A 491 -3.58 -18.77 -15.57
CA VAL A 491 -4.16 -17.51 -15.05
C VAL A 491 -4.14 -16.45 -16.13
N ARG A 492 -3.05 -16.33 -16.88
CA ARG A 492 -2.96 -15.37 -18.01
C ARG A 492 -3.96 -15.70 -19.12
N GLU A 493 -4.11 -16.96 -19.50
CA GLU A 493 -5.12 -17.37 -20.48
C GLU A 493 -6.52 -16.92 -20.05
N LEU A 494 -6.85 -17.07 -18.76
CA LEU A 494 -8.13 -16.62 -18.21
C LEU A 494 -8.31 -15.09 -18.22
N THR A 495 -7.27 -14.33 -17.86
CA THR A 495 -7.39 -12.88 -17.64
C THR A 495 -7.16 -12.05 -18.89
N ASP A 496 -6.25 -12.52 -19.77
CA ASP A 496 -5.84 -11.85 -21.00
C ASP A 496 -6.74 -12.20 -22.19
N ALA A 497 -7.61 -13.22 -22.05
CA ALA A 497 -8.55 -13.62 -23.10
C ALA A 497 -9.43 -12.45 -23.57
N PRO A 498 -9.65 -12.30 -24.89
CA PRO A 498 -10.63 -11.35 -25.41
C PRO A 498 -12.04 -11.77 -24.96
N GLY A 499 -12.84 -10.83 -24.44
CA GLY A 499 -14.20 -11.11 -23.99
C GLY A 499 -14.33 -11.08 -22.47
N LEU A 500 -15.15 -11.95 -21.87
CA LEU A 500 -15.43 -11.97 -20.42
C LEU A 500 -14.35 -12.72 -19.64
N ILE A 501 -14.11 -12.34 -18.37
CA ILE A 501 -13.30 -13.17 -17.46
C ILE A 501 -14.15 -14.34 -17.00
N ASN A 502 -13.60 -15.56 -17.01
CA ASN A 502 -14.28 -16.76 -16.49
C ASN A 502 -15.70 -16.94 -17.06
N PRO A 503 -15.84 -16.98 -18.41
CA PRO A 503 -17.14 -17.06 -19.07
C PRO A 503 -17.97 -18.30 -18.72
N SER A 504 -17.29 -19.40 -18.38
CA SER A 504 -17.89 -20.68 -17.97
C SER A 504 -18.17 -20.77 -16.46
N PHE A 505 -17.81 -19.75 -15.67
CA PHE A 505 -17.97 -19.74 -14.22
C PHE A 505 -17.21 -20.85 -13.45
N GLU A 506 -16.28 -21.57 -14.07
CA GLU A 506 -15.59 -22.71 -13.44
C GLU A 506 -14.47 -22.32 -12.47
N VAL A 507 -13.98 -21.07 -12.55
CA VAL A 507 -12.87 -20.60 -11.70
C VAL A 507 -13.41 -19.85 -10.49
N GLN A 508 -13.04 -20.28 -9.29
CA GLN A 508 -13.38 -19.58 -8.05
C GLN A 508 -12.58 -18.29 -7.88
N ALA A 509 -13.22 -17.24 -7.38
CA ALA A 509 -12.57 -15.98 -7.02
C ALA A 509 -11.60 -16.18 -5.84
N PRO A 510 -10.42 -15.53 -5.86
CA PRO A 510 -9.44 -15.66 -4.78
C PRO A 510 -9.90 -15.23 -3.39
N SER A 511 -10.92 -14.37 -3.29
CA SER A 511 -11.35 -13.74 -2.03
C SER A 511 -12.83 -13.95 -1.71
N SER A 512 -13.53 -14.84 -2.43
CA SER A 512 -14.94 -15.14 -2.17
C SER A 512 -15.31 -16.57 -2.61
N ASP A 513 -16.46 -17.04 -2.16
CA ASP A 513 -17.05 -18.32 -2.59
C ASP A 513 -17.81 -18.19 -3.92
N GLY A 514 -17.45 -17.19 -4.74
CA GLY A 514 -18.10 -16.89 -6.01
C GLY A 514 -17.17 -17.05 -7.22
N PRO A 515 -17.70 -16.90 -8.44
CA PRO A 515 -16.92 -16.95 -9.68
C PRO A 515 -15.90 -15.80 -9.79
N ALA A 516 -14.67 -16.13 -10.20
CA ALA A 516 -13.63 -15.15 -10.52
C ALA A 516 -14.09 -14.18 -11.61
N GLY A 517 -13.84 -12.88 -11.45
CA GLY A 517 -14.22 -11.84 -12.42
C GLY A 517 -15.71 -11.47 -12.45
N TRP A 518 -16.56 -12.14 -11.67
CA TRP A 518 -18.00 -11.91 -11.65
C TRP A 518 -18.47 -11.44 -10.28
N ARG A 519 -19.18 -10.31 -10.25
CA ARG A 519 -19.82 -9.77 -9.04
C ARG A 519 -21.29 -10.17 -9.02
N LEU A 520 -21.74 -10.76 -7.92
CA LEU A 520 -23.13 -11.13 -7.72
C LEU A 520 -23.81 -10.07 -6.85
N GLY A 521 -25.01 -9.64 -7.24
CA GLY A 521 -25.69 -8.54 -6.58
C GLY A 521 -27.21 -8.68 -6.57
N ILE A 522 -27.81 -8.09 -5.53
CA ILE A 522 -29.26 -8.11 -5.29
C ILE A 522 -29.70 -6.68 -4.99
N TRP A 523 -30.80 -6.27 -5.60
CA TRP A 523 -31.54 -5.07 -5.26
C TRP A 523 -33.03 -5.38 -5.23
N ASN A 524 -33.58 -5.56 -4.02
CA ASN A 524 -35.00 -5.58 -3.73
C ASN A 524 -35.24 -5.09 -2.28
N PRO A 525 -36.37 -4.44 -1.95
CA PRO A 525 -36.55 -3.75 -0.66
C PRO A 525 -36.45 -4.67 0.57
N ASP A 526 -36.92 -5.90 0.44
CA ASP A 526 -37.01 -6.88 1.53
C ASP A 526 -35.80 -7.84 1.63
N LYS A 527 -34.84 -7.73 0.69
CA LYS A 527 -33.66 -8.59 0.58
C LYS A 527 -33.95 -10.09 0.52
N SER A 528 -35.15 -10.48 0.09
CA SER A 528 -35.58 -11.88 0.05
C SER A 528 -35.03 -12.66 -1.17
N SER A 529 -34.52 -11.95 -2.18
CA SER A 529 -33.87 -12.51 -3.37
C SER A 529 -32.46 -13.05 -3.07
N SER A 530 -31.93 -13.91 -3.94
CA SER A 530 -30.57 -14.46 -3.83
C SER A 530 -29.84 -14.53 -5.18
N ALA A 531 -28.51 -14.42 -5.14
CA ALA A 531 -27.62 -14.65 -6.28
C ALA A 531 -26.52 -15.62 -5.83
N GLU A 532 -26.41 -16.77 -6.51
CA GLU A 532 -25.67 -17.93 -6.03
C GLU A 532 -24.81 -18.56 -7.14
N TRP A 533 -23.67 -19.12 -6.76
CA TRP A 533 -22.80 -19.93 -7.63
C TRP A 533 -23.06 -21.40 -7.32
N VAL A 534 -23.60 -22.14 -8.28
CA VAL A 534 -24.25 -23.44 -8.04
C VAL A 534 -23.69 -24.54 -8.95
N ASP A 535 -23.93 -25.81 -8.57
CA ASP A 535 -23.45 -27.00 -9.30
C ASP A 535 -24.41 -27.47 -10.43
N ASP A 536 -25.41 -26.65 -10.77
CA ASP A 536 -26.41 -26.95 -11.82
C ASP A 536 -26.08 -26.16 -13.09
N ALA A 537 -25.20 -26.74 -13.91
CA ALA A 537 -24.64 -26.12 -15.11
C ALA A 537 -25.23 -26.67 -16.41
N HIS A 538 -25.07 -25.89 -17.49
CA HIS A 538 -25.30 -26.35 -18.85
C HIS A 538 -24.11 -27.18 -19.35
N ASP A 539 -22.90 -26.69 -19.09
CA ASP A 539 -21.64 -27.37 -19.40
C ASP A 539 -20.63 -27.17 -18.25
N GLY A 540 -19.78 -28.15 -18.00
CA GLY A 540 -18.88 -28.12 -16.85
C GLY A 540 -19.59 -28.45 -15.53
N SER A 541 -19.25 -27.71 -14.48
CA SER A 541 -19.68 -27.99 -13.11
C SER A 541 -20.33 -26.81 -12.40
N LYS A 542 -20.27 -25.60 -12.95
CA LYS A 542 -20.69 -24.38 -12.28
C LYS A 542 -21.57 -23.49 -13.14
N ALA A 543 -22.56 -22.89 -12.52
CA ALA A 543 -23.41 -21.86 -13.13
C ALA A 543 -23.82 -20.80 -12.12
N ILE A 544 -24.51 -19.77 -12.59
CA ILE A 544 -25.07 -18.70 -11.78
C ILE A 544 -26.57 -18.84 -11.66
N LEU A 545 -27.07 -18.89 -10.43
CA LEU A 545 -28.49 -18.88 -10.11
C LEU A 545 -28.89 -17.51 -9.56
N LEU A 546 -29.90 -16.90 -10.18
CA LEU A 546 -30.50 -15.64 -9.77
C LEU A 546 -31.96 -15.87 -9.39
N THR A 547 -32.24 -15.87 -8.07
CA THR A 547 -33.58 -16.09 -7.53
C THR A 547 -34.23 -14.78 -7.14
N GLY A 548 -35.25 -14.39 -7.90
CA GLY A 548 -36.08 -13.23 -7.59
C GLY A 548 -37.19 -13.55 -6.61
N LYS A 549 -37.38 -12.71 -5.60
CA LYS A 549 -38.52 -12.75 -4.66
C LYS A 549 -39.02 -11.34 -4.34
N GLY A 550 -40.33 -11.21 -4.16
CA GLY A 550 -41.00 -9.93 -3.90
C GLY A 550 -41.17 -9.07 -5.16
N ASP A 551 -41.44 -7.78 -4.95
CA ASP A 551 -41.56 -6.77 -6.02
C ASP A 551 -41.16 -5.40 -5.44
N PRO A 552 -40.24 -4.62 -6.07
CA PRO A 552 -39.47 -4.92 -7.28
C PRO A 552 -38.35 -5.93 -7.08
N VAL A 553 -38.01 -6.68 -8.14
CA VAL A 553 -36.86 -7.59 -8.21
C VAL A 553 -35.79 -7.06 -9.16
N ASN A 554 -34.54 -7.09 -8.70
CA ASN A 554 -33.38 -6.91 -9.57
C ASN A 554 -32.20 -7.69 -8.99
N VAL A 555 -31.95 -8.87 -9.55
CA VAL A 555 -30.83 -9.72 -9.20
C VAL A 555 -29.92 -9.85 -10.41
N TRP A 556 -28.60 -9.81 -10.21
CA TRP A 556 -27.66 -9.76 -11.32
C TRP A 556 -26.31 -10.41 -11.02
N ALA A 557 -25.64 -10.83 -12.08
CA ALA A 557 -24.23 -11.18 -12.13
C ALA A 557 -23.54 -10.27 -13.15
N GLN A 558 -22.45 -9.62 -12.75
CA GLN A 558 -21.77 -8.58 -13.53
C GLN A 558 -20.31 -8.93 -13.79
N ASN A 559 -19.87 -8.76 -15.02
CA ASN A 559 -18.47 -8.84 -15.44
C ASN A 559 -18.07 -7.50 -16.07
N ASP A 560 -16.92 -6.95 -15.68
CA ASP A 560 -16.44 -5.63 -16.12
C ASP A 560 -15.20 -5.77 -17.00
N ARG A 561 -15.12 -4.98 -18.07
CA ARG A 561 -13.97 -4.92 -18.98
C ARG A 561 -13.62 -3.49 -19.38
N THR A 562 -12.34 -3.15 -19.31
CA THR A 562 -11.82 -1.91 -19.92
C THR A 562 -11.46 -2.15 -21.39
N LEU A 563 -11.83 -1.19 -22.21
CA LEU A 563 -11.54 -1.14 -23.64
C LEU A 563 -10.33 -0.24 -23.87
N LYS A 564 -9.22 -0.84 -24.33
CA LYS A 564 -7.93 -0.14 -24.54
C LYS A 564 -7.98 0.87 -25.68
N VAL A 565 -8.91 0.72 -26.60
CA VAL A 565 -9.13 1.58 -27.76
C VAL A 565 -10.61 1.92 -27.86
N SER A 566 -10.96 2.82 -28.78
CA SER A 566 -12.36 3.07 -29.10
C SER A 566 -13.09 1.75 -29.38
N PRO A 567 -14.29 1.55 -28.82
CA PRO A 567 -15.03 0.32 -28.98
C PRO A 567 -15.33 0.06 -30.46
N PRO A 568 -15.52 -1.21 -30.83
CA PRO A 568 -16.17 -1.52 -32.10
C PRO A 568 -17.57 -0.88 -32.18
N ALA A 569 -18.15 -0.86 -33.38
CA ALA A 569 -19.50 -0.33 -33.56
C ALA A 569 -20.53 -1.18 -32.80
N LYS A 570 -20.34 -2.51 -32.75
CA LYS A 570 -21.30 -3.45 -32.20
C LYS A 570 -20.69 -4.42 -31.19
N LEU A 571 -21.58 -4.90 -30.32
CA LEU A 571 -21.31 -5.92 -29.32
C LEU A 571 -22.37 -7.01 -29.41
N THR A 572 -21.96 -8.26 -29.50
CA THR A 572 -22.85 -9.42 -29.33
C THR A 572 -22.55 -10.07 -27.98
N ILE A 573 -23.60 -10.25 -27.18
CA ILE A 573 -23.53 -10.94 -25.89
C ILE A 573 -24.35 -12.21 -26.01
N ALA A 574 -23.77 -13.34 -25.63
CA ALA A 574 -24.45 -14.63 -25.61
C ALA A 574 -24.28 -15.31 -24.25
N ALA A 575 -25.22 -16.17 -23.89
CA ALA A 575 -25.13 -17.07 -22.75
C ALA A 575 -26.14 -18.21 -22.91
N PHE A 576 -25.99 -19.30 -22.18
CA PHE A 576 -27.04 -20.27 -21.99
C PHE A 576 -27.85 -19.90 -20.73
N TYR A 577 -29.17 -20.08 -20.80
CA TYR A 577 -30.06 -19.84 -19.67
C TYR A 577 -31.19 -20.85 -19.60
N LYS A 578 -31.73 -21.04 -18.40
CA LYS A 578 -33.05 -21.63 -18.14
C LYS A 578 -33.75 -20.82 -17.05
N ALA A 579 -35.06 -20.70 -17.11
CA ALA A 579 -35.83 -19.80 -16.26
C ALA A 579 -37.21 -20.37 -15.92
N ASP A 580 -37.62 -20.22 -14.66
CA ASP A 580 -38.97 -20.57 -14.20
C ASP A 580 -40.03 -19.73 -14.92
N GLU A 581 -41.26 -20.25 -15.02
CA GLU A 581 -42.39 -19.49 -15.54
C GLU A 581 -42.63 -18.21 -14.69
N GLY A 582 -42.81 -17.07 -15.35
CA GLY A 582 -42.95 -15.77 -14.70
C GLY A 582 -41.64 -15.05 -14.35
N ALA A 583 -40.49 -15.73 -14.42
CA ALA A 583 -39.19 -15.07 -14.33
C ALA A 583 -38.94 -14.17 -15.54
N ARG A 584 -38.03 -13.19 -15.38
CA ARG A 584 -37.72 -12.21 -16.43
C ARG A 584 -36.21 -12.14 -16.69
N PRO A 585 -35.65 -13.15 -17.38
CA PRO A 585 -34.24 -13.18 -17.75
C PRO A 585 -33.92 -12.08 -18.76
N THR A 586 -32.91 -11.26 -18.48
CA THR A 586 -32.42 -10.22 -19.40
C THR A 586 -30.91 -10.12 -19.34
N ILE A 587 -30.33 -9.50 -20.36
CA ILE A 587 -28.94 -9.06 -20.37
C ILE A 587 -28.94 -7.52 -20.36
N SER A 588 -28.03 -6.90 -19.60
CA SER A 588 -27.80 -5.46 -19.67
C SER A 588 -26.35 -5.13 -20.00
N VAL A 589 -26.17 -4.00 -20.68
CA VAL A 589 -24.88 -3.35 -20.90
C VAL A 589 -24.87 -2.01 -20.19
N LEU A 590 -23.87 -1.77 -19.36
CA LEU A 590 -23.53 -0.44 -18.86
C LEU A 590 -22.18 -0.04 -19.44
N ALA A 591 -22.04 1.19 -19.91
CA ALA A 591 -20.75 1.69 -20.35
C ALA A 591 -20.43 3.06 -19.75
N HIS A 592 -19.15 3.26 -19.43
CA HIS A 592 -18.61 4.51 -18.90
C HIS A 592 -17.51 5.02 -19.84
N ASP A 593 -17.39 6.33 -19.97
CA ASP A 593 -16.28 6.96 -20.70
C ASP A 593 -14.99 7.00 -19.87
N ALA A 594 -13.93 7.60 -20.42
CA ALA A 594 -12.63 7.73 -19.75
C ALA A 594 -12.69 8.51 -18.41
N SER A 595 -13.70 9.36 -18.21
CA SER A 595 -13.89 10.11 -16.96
C SER A 595 -14.64 9.29 -15.90
N GLY A 596 -15.14 8.11 -16.25
CA GLY A 596 -16.04 7.31 -15.42
C GLY A 596 -17.49 7.77 -15.50
N THR A 597 -17.84 8.68 -16.41
CA THR A 597 -19.23 9.11 -16.62
C THR A 597 -19.99 8.03 -17.39
N ARG A 598 -21.18 7.65 -16.93
CA ARG A 598 -22.00 6.65 -17.61
C ARG A 598 -22.55 7.21 -18.92
N VAL A 599 -22.13 6.64 -20.04
CA VAL A 599 -22.53 7.04 -21.40
C VAL A 599 -23.53 6.09 -22.04
N GLN A 600 -23.74 4.91 -21.46
CA GLN A 600 -24.69 3.93 -21.97
C GLN A 600 -25.29 3.09 -20.84
N TYR A 601 -26.59 2.82 -20.94
CA TYR A 601 -27.25 1.79 -20.15
C TYR A 601 -28.44 1.25 -20.93
N ASN A 602 -28.35 -0.01 -21.36
CA ASN A 602 -29.38 -0.68 -22.13
C ASN A 602 -29.64 -2.07 -21.56
N THR A 603 -30.86 -2.56 -21.74
CA THR A 603 -31.28 -3.91 -21.36
C THR A 603 -31.99 -4.56 -22.53
N SER A 604 -31.69 -5.83 -22.78
CA SER A 604 -32.34 -6.63 -23.81
C SER A 604 -33.85 -6.73 -23.55
N PRO A 605 -34.66 -7.01 -24.59
CA PRO A 605 -35.96 -7.64 -24.36
C PRO A 605 -35.81 -8.89 -23.48
N PRO A 606 -36.80 -9.21 -22.63
CA PRO A 606 -36.74 -10.41 -21.81
C PRO A 606 -36.75 -11.66 -22.68
N PHE A 607 -35.90 -12.62 -22.34
CA PHE A 607 -35.92 -13.93 -22.96
C PHE A 607 -37.11 -14.75 -22.42
N ALA A 608 -37.66 -15.64 -23.23
CA ALA A 608 -38.83 -16.43 -22.83
C ALA A 608 -38.45 -17.43 -21.73
N ALA A 609 -39.31 -17.58 -20.71
CA ALA A 609 -39.10 -18.59 -19.69
C ALA A 609 -39.06 -20.00 -20.30
N THR A 610 -38.17 -20.85 -19.81
CA THR A 610 -37.94 -22.19 -20.33
C THR A 610 -37.27 -23.07 -19.28
N ALA A 611 -37.75 -24.30 -19.11
CA ALA A 611 -37.18 -25.25 -18.16
C ALA A 611 -35.90 -25.93 -18.69
N GLU A 612 -35.66 -25.87 -20.00
CA GLU A 612 -34.46 -26.41 -20.65
C GLU A 612 -33.44 -25.29 -20.86
N TRP A 613 -32.15 -25.65 -20.87
CA TRP A 613 -31.12 -24.72 -21.28
C TRP A 613 -31.30 -24.30 -22.75
N LYS A 614 -31.41 -22.99 -22.99
CA LYS A 614 -31.49 -22.39 -24.33
C LYS A 614 -30.43 -21.31 -24.49
N PRO A 615 -29.94 -21.08 -25.71
CA PRO A 615 -29.09 -19.93 -25.99
C PRO A 615 -29.91 -18.63 -25.89
N ALA A 616 -29.37 -17.65 -25.17
CA ALA A 616 -29.72 -16.25 -25.25
C ALA A 616 -28.64 -15.51 -26.04
N SER A 617 -29.05 -14.63 -26.95
CA SER A 617 -28.13 -13.77 -27.69
C SER A 617 -28.75 -12.40 -27.90
N TRP A 618 -27.93 -11.36 -27.74
CA TRP A 618 -28.34 -9.98 -27.94
C TRP A 618 -27.21 -9.18 -28.58
N GLU A 619 -27.51 -8.54 -29.71
CA GLU A 619 -26.63 -7.60 -30.40
C GLU A 619 -27.05 -6.16 -30.10
N ILE A 620 -26.08 -5.29 -29.83
CA ILE A 620 -26.30 -3.88 -29.52
C ILE A 620 -25.16 -3.00 -30.04
N ASP A 621 -25.48 -1.77 -30.46
CA ASP A 621 -24.49 -0.74 -30.79
C ASP A 621 -23.82 -0.21 -29.51
N ILE A 622 -22.49 -0.07 -29.53
CA ILE A 622 -21.74 0.48 -28.39
C ILE A 622 -21.45 1.95 -28.59
N ASN A 623 -21.65 2.73 -27.54
CA ASN A 623 -21.30 4.14 -27.53
C ASN A 623 -19.80 4.29 -27.81
N LYS A 624 -19.44 5.04 -28.86
CA LYS A 624 -18.06 5.32 -29.29
C LYS A 624 -17.12 5.88 -28.20
N ASP A 625 -17.69 6.52 -27.19
CA ASP A 625 -16.94 7.15 -26.10
C ASP A 625 -16.72 6.18 -24.93
N ALA A 626 -17.31 4.97 -24.97
CA ALA A 626 -17.12 3.95 -23.95
C ALA A 626 -15.66 3.54 -23.81
N ARG A 627 -15.21 3.44 -22.57
CA ARG A 627 -13.88 2.94 -22.15
C ARG A 627 -13.97 1.82 -21.15
N THR A 628 -15.08 1.70 -20.44
CA THR A 628 -15.38 0.53 -19.60
C THR A 628 -16.76 0.04 -19.96
N VAL A 629 -16.90 -1.28 -20.12
CA VAL A 629 -18.16 -1.96 -20.42
C VAL A 629 -18.41 -3.03 -19.36
N SER A 630 -19.61 -3.00 -18.79
CA SER A 630 -20.09 -3.97 -17.82
C SER A 630 -21.22 -4.78 -18.46
N ILE A 631 -21.08 -6.11 -18.43
CA ILE A 631 -22.10 -7.05 -18.89
C ILE A 631 -22.80 -7.63 -17.68
N LEU A 632 -24.13 -7.51 -17.65
CA LEU A 632 -24.95 -8.03 -16.56
C LEU A 632 -25.89 -9.10 -17.09
N LEU A 633 -25.84 -10.29 -16.48
CA LEU A 633 -26.86 -11.33 -16.60
C LEU A 633 -27.86 -11.14 -15.46
N ARG A 634 -29.16 -11.12 -15.73
CA ARG A 634 -30.15 -10.58 -14.78
C ARG A 634 -31.43 -11.38 -14.68
N ASN A 635 -32.11 -11.17 -13.56
CA ASN A 635 -33.52 -11.47 -13.38
C ASN A 635 -34.25 -10.25 -12.76
N HIS A 636 -35.35 -9.85 -13.39
CA HIS A 636 -36.16 -8.68 -12.98
C HIS A 636 -37.54 -9.05 -12.41
N ALA A 637 -37.82 -10.33 -12.17
CA ALA A 637 -39.12 -10.78 -11.68
C ALA A 637 -38.97 -11.94 -10.68
N PRO A 638 -40.02 -12.26 -9.91
CA PRO A 638 -40.07 -13.47 -9.12
C PRO A 638 -39.76 -14.73 -9.94
N GLY A 639 -39.09 -15.71 -9.31
CA GLY A 639 -38.70 -16.97 -9.94
C GLY A 639 -37.19 -17.08 -10.13
N ARG A 640 -36.73 -18.24 -10.58
CA ARG A 640 -35.30 -18.53 -10.76
C ARG A 640 -34.88 -18.36 -12.21
N VAL A 641 -33.67 -17.84 -12.40
CA VAL A 641 -32.97 -17.83 -13.69
C VAL A 641 -31.57 -18.40 -13.47
N PHE A 642 -31.21 -19.39 -14.26
CA PHE A 642 -29.85 -19.91 -14.32
C PHE A 642 -29.14 -19.35 -15.55
N TRP A 643 -27.85 -19.06 -15.42
CA TRP A 643 -26.98 -18.58 -16.49
C TRP A 643 -25.69 -19.39 -16.52
N ASP A 644 -25.23 -19.75 -17.71
CA ASP A 644 -23.98 -20.47 -17.95
C ASP A 644 -23.36 -20.08 -19.31
N GLN A 645 -22.07 -20.34 -19.52
CA GLN A 645 -21.35 -20.21 -20.79
C GLN A 645 -21.54 -18.83 -21.44
N ALA A 646 -21.30 -17.78 -20.67
CA ALA A 646 -21.44 -16.40 -21.14
C ALA A 646 -20.32 -16.04 -22.11
N ALA A 647 -20.61 -15.30 -23.17
CA ALA A 647 -19.62 -14.88 -24.16
C ALA A 647 -19.90 -13.47 -24.66
N VAL A 648 -18.83 -12.80 -25.06
CA VAL A 648 -18.90 -11.47 -25.65
C VAL A 648 -18.02 -11.42 -26.89
N GLU A 649 -18.58 -10.92 -27.98
CA GLU A 649 -17.88 -10.69 -29.24
C GLU A 649 -17.99 -9.20 -29.63
N PHE A 650 -16.83 -8.59 -29.84
CA PHE A 650 -16.67 -7.20 -30.24
C PHE A 650 -16.53 -7.15 -31.79
N ARG A 651 -17.43 -6.44 -32.50
CA ARG A 651 -17.52 -6.45 -33.98
C ARG A 651 -17.49 -5.08 -34.65
#